data_AF-A0A1Y1XA69-F1
#
_entry.id   AF-A0A1Y1XA69-F1
#
_cell.length_a   1.000
_cell.length_b   1.000
_cell.length_c   1.000
_cell.angle_alpha   90.00
_cell.angle_beta   90.00
_cell.angle_gamma   90.00
#
_symmetry.space_group_name_H-M   'P 1'
#
loop_
_entity.id
_entity.type
_entity.pdbx_description
1 polymer ?
#
loop_
_entity_poly.entity_id
_entity_poly.type
_entity_poly.pdbx_seq_one_letter_code
_entity_poly.pdbx_strand_id
1 'polypeptide(L)'
;MIKETLRFDERVVVITGAGGGFGRAHAFLFASRGATLVLNDNAVVSHKKGQTKYVVDDVVNEITKAGFHAIANYEPIGNGDKIIEAAMNAFGRVDILINNESVTCNKPFKDMTDKDWEYVHNVNLHGAYKVTKAVWPIMQKQKYGRIINIVSAAGLYGSYGQVNYSSAKMALHGFTLSLAREGYRYNIYCNCVSPYVALNYDATIKDKSVQVVKPEFLSPLLVFLTHEKTRENGSHFEAGAGYIGKLRWERSQGSVFKAGETFTPGAVAAKWNEINDFNQSDYPTSALDNDWFRLLEKSVAIPSNNESVGDLNFKGRVVIVTGAGGGLGRAYAKHFAKLGASVVVNDLGVLLRGRGANTQVADSVVEEIKKMGGIAVPSYDSVEEGEKIVETAIKNFGRVDVIINNAGILRDRSFARITDTDWMMTYKVHLKGTYKVTKAAWPYMIKQKYGRIINITSAAGLFGNFGQSNYAAAKSGVIGFTNALALEGKEHNITINSVAPNAGTRMTATIMPQEMVELLKPEYTAPLISFLTHESCTATGGIYEVGSCWVARLRWQRSGGASFAINKLLYPESIATRWRDIINFEDGRDTYPTTIEESTAQMQVNLKNVDESPETEEKEPPKKEETEVNDENSISKIDTEAIKKTEFPKERFQYSERDVILYSLGVGITKKELSYVYENSPDFKVLPTFSTVPAMDYFSKMNLANVLPVFSPESLIQTKHYMELNKIFEPKDCVVSTGKIVDIIKTKMGAVLITAITTYDQDGNEICYNEFQHLLRHVDNYDHCPDKAPESKANTLITIPKRKPDAIVKERTSEDQAILYRLSGDKNPLHVDPAMASIAGYHSPVLQSLCVLAISTLHIIQTFCYSDVASIKSVQADFVSHVFPGETLQTNMWQDGTKILFTVKALERDVIVISNAAVQLQGQAIAGLAMPDPEKSWLTVEGFKASKIFEKLKATLEATPSPERRHKTDTINAVFQFDVRNDKRESQTWYIDYKNGQGEIGIGKPPQSKPDLIVAARDDVIIDLASRKITGQKAYMQSKIKLKGNHALAMKLDSILAVTKPIIAKL
;
A
#
# COMPACT_ATOMS: atom_id res chain seq x y z
N MET A 1 16.06 -14.21 -13.41
CA MET A 1 14.81 -14.81 -13.94
C MET A 1 14.14 -13.97 -15.04
N ILE A 2 14.92 -13.36 -15.95
CA ILE A 2 14.47 -13.15 -17.34
C ILE A 2 15.72 -13.46 -18.19
N LYS A 3 15.76 -14.65 -18.80
CA LYS A 3 16.82 -15.02 -19.76
C LYS A 3 16.47 -14.57 -21.20
N GLU A 4 15.27 -14.04 -21.42
CA GLU A 4 14.75 -13.65 -22.73
C GLU A 4 14.65 -12.12 -22.88
N THR A 5 15.12 -11.61 -24.00
CA THR A 5 14.94 -10.22 -24.43
C THR A 5 13.46 -9.84 -24.43
N LEU A 6 13.09 -8.74 -23.77
CA LEU A 6 11.76 -8.13 -23.85
C LEU A 6 11.56 -7.58 -25.27
N ARG A 7 10.62 -8.19 -25.99
CA ARG A 7 10.26 -7.88 -27.37
C ARG A 7 8.88 -7.23 -27.45
N PHE A 8 8.70 -6.44 -28.49
CA PHE A 8 7.48 -5.70 -28.83
C PHE A 8 7.03 -6.01 -30.24
N ASP A 9 7.35 -7.23 -30.72
CA ASP A 9 6.91 -7.71 -32.01
C ASP A 9 5.38 -7.57 -32.11
N GLU A 10 4.89 -7.10 -33.26
CA GLU A 10 3.47 -6.81 -33.54
C GLU A 10 2.83 -5.67 -32.72
N ARG A 11 3.58 -4.98 -31.85
CA ARG A 11 3.06 -3.84 -31.08
C ARG A 11 3.25 -2.54 -31.84
N VAL A 12 2.19 -1.72 -31.84
CA VAL A 12 2.23 -0.36 -32.41
C VAL A 12 2.40 0.66 -31.28
N VAL A 13 3.46 1.47 -31.38
CA VAL A 13 3.82 2.49 -30.39
C VAL A 13 3.68 3.87 -31.02
N VAL A 14 2.87 4.73 -30.39
CA VAL A 14 2.78 6.16 -30.73
C VAL A 14 3.63 6.95 -29.74
N ILE A 15 4.56 7.77 -30.25
CA ILE A 15 5.42 8.63 -29.43
C ILE A 15 5.24 10.08 -29.91
N THR A 16 4.79 10.96 -29.02
CA THR A 16 4.67 12.40 -29.30
C THR A 16 5.96 13.15 -28.97
N GLY A 17 6.29 14.21 -29.72
CA GLY A 17 7.56 14.94 -29.60
C GLY A 17 8.78 14.05 -29.89
N ALA A 18 8.70 13.24 -30.94
CA ALA A 18 9.70 12.21 -31.25
C ALA A 18 10.91 12.72 -32.07
N GLY A 19 10.94 13.99 -32.49
CA GLY A 19 11.99 14.53 -33.35
C GLY A 19 13.36 14.64 -32.67
N GLY A 20 13.43 14.71 -31.33
CA GLY A 20 14.69 14.87 -30.60
C GLY A 20 14.62 14.42 -29.14
N GLY A 21 15.73 14.59 -28.43
CA GLY A 21 15.84 14.33 -26.98
C GLY A 21 15.36 12.93 -26.57
N PHE A 22 14.55 12.88 -25.50
CA PHE A 22 13.97 11.64 -24.98
C PHE A 22 13.04 10.93 -25.97
N GLY A 23 12.20 11.66 -26.69
CA GLY A 23 11.26 11.07 -27.67
C GLY A 23 12.00 10.29 -28.76
N ARG A 24 13.08 10.85 -29.29
CA ARG A 24 13.96 10.16 -30.24
C ARG A 24 14.61 8.92 -29.61
N ALA A 25 15.16 9.02 -28.40
CA ALA A 25 15.80 7.89 -27.72
C ALA A 25 14.79 6.76 -27.40
N HIS A 26 13.55 7.08 -27.07
CA HIS A 26 12.48 6.11 -26.89
C HIS A 26 12.17 5.39 -28.20
N ALA A 27 12.06 6.13 -29.30
CA ALA A 27 11.79 5.57 -30.63
C ALA A 27 12.84 4.52 -31.01
N PHE A 28 14.14 4.84 -30.91
CA PHE A 28 15.20 3.89 -31.24
C PHE A 28 15.17 2.63 -30.36
N LEU A 29 14.90 2.77 -29.06
CA LEU A 29 14.85 1.60 -28.19
C LEU A 29 13.61 0.73 -28.48
N PHE A 30 12.43 1.32 -28.72
CA PHE A 30 11.26 0.52 -29.10
C PHE A 30 11.44 -0.17 -30.45
N ALA A 31 12.01 0.53 -31.45
CA ALA A 31 12.33 -0.05 -32.76
C ALA A 31 13.26 -1.26 -32.62
N SER A 32 14.36 -1.13 -31.87
CA SER A 32 15.32 -2.24 -31.68
C SER A 32 14.71 -3.45 -30.97
N ARG A 33 13.58 -3.27 -30.26
CA ARG A 33 12.80 -4.35 -29.64
C ARG A 33 11.65 -4.88 -30.51
N GLY A 34 11.58 -4.49 -31.79
CA GLY A 34 10.63 -5.04 -32.76
C GLY A 34 9.29 -4.30 -32.86
N ALA A 35 9.14 -3.18 -32.16
CA ALA A 35 7.92 -2.38 -32.25
C ALA A 35 7.78 -1.69 -33.62
N THR A 36 6.54 -1.53 -34.05
CA THR A 36 6.18 -0.65 -35.16
C THR A 36 5.83 0.73 -34.62
N LEU A 37 6.39 1.79 -35.21
CA LEU A 37 6.35 3.13 -34.62
C LEU A 37 5.55 4.14 -35.44
N VAL A 38 4.81 4.98 -34.73
CA VAL A 38 4.25 6.23 -35.24
C VAL A 38 4.90 7.36 -34.46
N LEU A 39 5.77 8.10 -35.14
CA LEU A 39 6.57 9.16 -34.55
C LEU A 39 5.93 10.50 -34.91
N ASN A 40 5.40 11.18 -33.89
CA ASN A 40 4.76 12.48 -34.05
C ASN A 40 5.71 13.60 -33.65
N ASP A 41 5.91 14.57 -34.55
CA ASP A 41 6.55 15.86 -34.27
C ASP A 41 6.22 16.83 -35.41
N ASN A 42 5.84 18.06 -35.08
CA ASN A 42 5.51 19.09 -36.06
C ASN A 42 6.63 20.13 -36.25
N ALA A 43 7.78 19.96 -35.60
CA ALA A 43 8.92 20.86 -35.74
C ALA A 43 9.50 20.83 -37.15
N VAL A 44 9.69 22.01 -37.75
CA VAL A 44 10.19 22.18 -39.12
C VAL A 44 11.69 22.52 -39.10
N VAL A 45 12.49 21.78 -39.86
CA VAL A 45 13.94 22.02 -40.06
C VAL A 45 14.16 23.12 -41.09
N SER A 46 13.44 23.05 -42.22
CA SER A 46 13.52 24.05 -43.29
C SER A 46 12.27 24.04 -44.15
N HIS A 47 11.99 25.19 -44.76
CA HIS A 47 10.92 25.36 -45.72
C HIS A 47 11.51 25.91 -47.03
N LYS A 48 11.54 25.11 -48.09
CA LYS A 48 11.92 25.56 -49.46
C LYS A 48 10.71 25.40 -50.38
N LYS A 49 10.61 26.21 -51.45
CA LYS A 49 9.45 26.27 -52.37
C LYS A 49 8.83 24.89 -52.65
N GLY A 50 7.69 24.60 -52.01
CA GLY A 50 6.91 23.38 -52.20
C GLY A 50 7.30 22.15 -51.37
N GLN A 51 8.34 22.22 -50.51
CA GLN A 51 8.80 21.10 -49.69
C GLN A 51 9.17 21.56 -48.27
N THR A 52 8.42 21.07 -47.29
CA THR A 52 8.68 21.26 -45.85
C THR A 52 9.43 20.02 -45.34
N LYS A 53 10.59 20.21 -44.71
CA LYS A 53 11.32 19.13 -44.03
C LYS A 53 11.04 19.18 -42.54
N TYR A 54 10.54 18.09 -41.96
CA TYR A 54 10.29 17.99 -40.52
C TYR A 54 11.45 17.29 -39.79
N VAL A 55 11.61 17.60 -38.50
CA VAL A 55 12.67 16.99 -37.68
C VAL A 55 12.47 15.47 -37.55
N VAL A 56 11.21 15.03 -37.43
CA VAL A 56 10.86 13.60 -37.27
C VAL A 56 11.18 12.75 -38.50
N ASP A 57 11.25 13.36 -39.70
CA ASP A 57 11.62 12.63 -40.92
C ASP A 57 13.02 12.00 -40.79
N ASP A 58 13.96 12.72 -40.17
CA ASP A 58 15.33 12.22 -39.97
C ASP A 58 15.33 10.98 -39.05
N VAL A 59 14.51 11.00 -37.97
CA VAL A 59 14.36 9.86 -37.05
C VAL A 59 13.77 8.65 -37.74
N VAL A 60 12.68 8.83 -38.50
CA VAL A 60 12.03 7.74 -39.26
C VAL A 60 12.95 7.17 -40.31
N ASN A 61 13.68 8.02 -41.05
CA ASN A 61 14.64 7.58 -42.07
C ASN A 61 15.77 6.75 -41.47
N GLU A 62 16.27 7.11 -40.29
CA GLU A 62 17.31 6.32 -39.61
C GLU A 62 16.79 4.96 -39.14
N ILE A 63 15.59 4.91 -38.55
CA ILE A 63 14.97 3.67 -38.06
C ILE A 63 14.64 2.71 -39.22
N THR A 64 14.11 3.24 -40.32
CA THR A 64 13.80 2.45 -41.53
C THR A 64 15.06 1.96 -42.24
N LYS A 65 16.13 2.76 -42.32
CA LYS A 65 17.44 2.32 -42.83
C LYS A 65 18.05 1.20 -42.00
N ALA A 66 17.78 1.16 -40.69
CA ALA A 66 18.18 0.07 -39.81
C ALA A 66 17.28 -1.18 -39.91
N GLY A 67 16.28 -1.19 -40.81
CA GLY A 67 15.40 -2.33 -41.07
C GLY A 67 14.17 -2.42 -40.17
N PHE A 68 13.85 -1.38 -39.40
CA PHE A 68 12.68 -1.35 -38.52
C PHE A 68 11.53 -0.53 -39.11
N HIS A 69 10.30 -0.73 -38.60
CA HIS A 69 9.10 -0.11 -39.15
C HIS A 69 8.74 1.17 -38.39
N ALA A 70 8.75 2.31 -39.07
CA ALA A 70 8.30 3.58 -38.52
C ALA A 70 7.66 4.47 -39.59
N ILE A 71 6.68 5.27 -39.20
CA ILE A 71 6.12 6.36 -40.02
C ILE A 71 6.17 7.68 -39.27
N ALA A 72 6.27 8.77 -40.03
CA ALA A 72 6.20 10.12 -39.50
C ALA A 72 4.74 10.60 -39.43
N ASN A 73 4.44 11.44 -38.45
CA ASN A 73 3.22 12.21 -38.35
C ASN A 73 3.55 13.65 -37.95
N TYR A 74 2.95 14.62 -38.65
CA TYR A 74 3.29 16.05 -38.53
C TYR A 74 2.21 16.89 -37.86
N GLU A 75 1.17 16.25 -37.33
CA GLU A 75 0.05 16.95 -36.72
C GLU A 75 0.50 17.60 -35.40
N PRO A 76 0.08 18.85 -35.12
CA PRO A 76 0.23 19.41 -33.78
C PRO A 76 -0.45 18.52 -32.75
N ILE A 77 0.10 18.39 -31.54
CA ILE A 77 -0.43 17.49 -30.50
C ILE A 77 -1.89 17.77 -30.10
N GLY A 78 -2.38 18.99 -30.33
CA GLY A 78 -3.79 19.34 -30.15
C GLY A 78 -4.75 18.54 -31.04
N ASN A 79 -4.27 18.03 -32.18
CA ASN A 79 -5.00 17.21 -33.15
C ASN A 79 -4.78 15.71 -32.88
N GLY A 80 -4.90 15.30 -31.61
CA GLY A 80 -4.61 13.93 -31.21
C GLY A 80 -5.46 12.86 -31.89
N ASP A 81 -6.66 13.19 -32.34
CA ASP A 81 -7.50 12.35 -33.18
C ASP A 81 -6.83 11.98 -34.51
N LYS A 82 -6.26 12.96 -35.21
CA LYS A 82 -5.54 12.74 -36.46
C LYS A 82 -4.22 11.98 -36.28
N ILE A 83 -3.53 12.20 -35.17
CA ILE A 83 -2.32 11.44 -34.81
C ILE A 83 -2.66 9.94 -34.70
N ILE A 84 -3.73 9.63 -33.97
CA ILE A 84 -4.18 8.24 -33.79
C ILE A 84 -4.81 7.68 -35.06
N GLU A 85 -5.52 8.48 -35.85
CA GLU A 85 -6.06 8.08 -37.15
C GLU A 85 -4.94 7.64 -38.10
N ALA A 86 -3.82 8.38 -38.16
CA ALA A 86 -2.66 7.98 -38.96
C ALA A 86 -2.11 6.61 -38.54
N ALA A 87 -2.04 6.35 -37.22
CA ALA A 87 -1.62 5.04 -36.70
C ALA A 87 -2.58 3.92 -37.09
N MET A 88 -3.89 4.17 -36.98
CA MET A 88 -4.93 3.21 -37.36
C MET A 88 -4.96 2.94 -38.87
N ASN A 89 -4.76 3.96 -39.70
CA ASN A 89 -4.73 3.81 -41.16
C ASN A 89 -3.49 3.01 -41.61
N ALA A 90 -2.35 3.21 -40.95
CA ALA A 90 -1.12 2.51 -41.31
C ALA A 90 -1.06 1.07 -40.78
N PHE A 91 -1.53 0.85 -39.54
CA PHE A 91 -1.25 -0.40 -38.82
C PHE A 91 -2.49 -1.05 -38.18
N GLY A 92 -3.66 -0.42 -38.23
CA GLY A 92 -4.92 -0.98 -37.74
C GLY A 92 -5.07 -1.09 -36.22
N ARG A 93 -4.08 -0.64 -35.44
CA ARG A 93 -4.06 -0.74 -33.97
C ARG A 93 -3.11 0.28 -33.34
N VAL A 94 -3.28 0.52 -32.03
CA VAL A 94 -2.33 1.22 -31.18
C VAL A 94 -2.26 0.53 -29.81
N ASP A 95 -1.09 0.04 -29.43
CA ASP A 95 -0.89 -0.72 -28.19
C ASP A 95 -0.30 0.14 -27.06
N ILE A 96 0.60 1.06 -27.42
CA ILE A 96 1.40 1.83 -26.48
C ILE A 96 1.37 3.30 -26.89
N LEU A 97 1.10 4.19 -25.93
CA LEU A 97 1.17 5.64 -26.11
C LEU A 97 2.20 6.22 -25.12
N ILE A 98 3.19 6.93 -25.67
CA ILE A 98 4.15 7.72 -24.89
C ILE A 98 3.83 9.21 -25.11
N ASN A 99 3.18 9.82 -24.13
CA ASN A 99 2.93 11.27 -24.10
C ASN A 99 4.21 11.98 -23.63
N ASN A 100 5.11 12.25 -24.57
CA ASN A 100 6.43 12.82 -24.31
C ASN A 100 6.55 14.30 -24.71
N GLU A 101 5.78 14.77 -25.70
CA GLU A 101 5.89 16.15 -26.19
C GLU A 101 5.76 17.16 -25.05
N SER A 102 6.65 18.16 -25.07
CA SER A 102 6.77 19.10 -23.98
C SER A 102 7.34 20.43 -24.45
N VAL A 103 6.79 21.53 -23.91
CA VAL A 103 7.31 22.90 -24.09
C VAL A 103 7.42 23.60 -22.75
N THR A 104 8.36 24.53 -22.64
CA THR A 104 8.55 25.38 -21.47
C THR A 104 8.50 26.85 -21.88
N CYS A 105 8.10 27.72 -20.95
CA CYS A 105 8.17 29.17 -21.09
C CYS A 105 8.60 29.72 -19.74
N ASN A 106 9.92 29.78 -19.53
CA ASN A 106 10.51 30.11 -18.24
C ASN A 106 10.48 31.63 -18.01
N LYS A 107 9.63 32.09 -17.12
CA LYS A 107 9.50 33.50 -16.71
C LYS A 107 9.07 33.56 -15.25
N PRO A 108 9.64 34.46 -14.42
CA PRO A 108 9.10 34.74 -13.10
C PRO A 108 7.59 35.00 -13.18
N PHE A 109 6.83 34.56 -12.17
CA PHE A 109 5.38 34.63 -12.16
C PHE A 109 4.86 36.05 -12.36
N LYS A 110 5.56 37.06 -11.85
CA LYS A 110 5.22 38.48 -12.09
C LYS A 110 5.24 38.87 -13.58
N ASP A 111 6.09 38.25 -14.39
CA ASP A 111 6.32 38.56 -15.81
C ASP A 111 5.61 37.58 -16.76
N MET A 112 5.11 36.46 -16.24
CA MET A 112 4.38 35.45 -17.01
C MET A 112 3.03 35.98 -17.53
N THR A 113 2.78 35.85 -18.84
CA THR A 113 1.53 36.29 -19.47
C THR A 113 0.50 35.16 -19.60
N ASP A 114 -0.76 35.51 -19.83
CA ASP A 114 -1.83 34.53 -20.12
C ASP A 114 -1.48 33.66 -21.34
N LYS A 115 -0.80 34.24 -22.35
CA LYS A 115 -0.35 33.49 -23.54
C LYS A 115 0.72 32.46 -23.20
N ASP A 116 1.67 32.80 -22.33
CA ASP A 116 2.69 31.86 -21.86
C ASP A 116 2.05 30.71 -21.07
N TRP A 117 1.03 31.01 -20.25
CA TRP A 117 0.27 30.02 -19.49
C TRP A 117 -0.50 29.07 -20.41
N GLU A 118 -1.23 29.62 -21.38
CA GLU A 118 -2.04 28.87 -22.34
C GLU A 118 -1.19 27.99 -23.24
N TYR A 119 -0.09 28.51 -23.79
CA TYR A 119 0.80 27.75 -24.66
C TYR A 119 1.35 26.50 -23.96
N VAL A 120 1.87 26.66 -22.74
CA VAL A 120 2.43 25.55 -21.95
C VAL A 120 1.37 24.51 -21.59
N HIS A 121 0.16 24.92 -21.20
CA HIS A 121 -0.92 23.97 -20.88
C HIS A 121 -1.51 23.28 -22.12
N ASN A 122 -1.63 24.01 -23.23
CA ASN A 122 -2.17 23.48 -24.48
C ASN A 122 -1.33 22.31 -25.00
N VAL A 123 -0.01 22.41 -24.93
CA VAL A 123 0.90 21.33 -25.35
C VAL A 123 1.01 20.25 -24.27
N ASN A 124 1.44 20.62 -23.07
CA ASN A 124 1.86 19.63 -22.07
C ASN A 124 0.71 18.85 -21.44
N LEU A 125 -0.47 19.48 -21.28
CA LEU A 125 -1.63 18.86 -20.63
C LEU A 125 -2.73 18.54 -21.62
N HIS A 126 -3.18 19.53 -22.39
CA HIS A 126 -4.31 19.34 -23.29
C HIS A 126 -3.94 18.48 -24.50
N GLY A 127 -2.71 18.58 -25.01
CA GLY A 127 -2.18 17.69 -26.04
C GLY A 127 -2.20 16.22 -25.59
N ALA A 128 -1.61 15.92 -24.43
CA ALA A 128 -1.64 14.58 -23.85
C ALA A 128 -3.09 14.07 -23.66
N TYR A 129 -4.00 14.91 -23.16
CA TYR A 129 -5.42 14.57 -23.08
C TYR A 129 -6.02 14.21 -24.45
N LYS A 130 -5.76 15.01 -25.49
CA LYS A 130 -6.32 14.81 -26.83
C LYS A 130 -5.86 13.49 -27.45
N VAL A 131 -4.56 13.21 -27.41
CA VAL A 131 -4.00 11.96 -27.95
C VAL A 131 -4.51 10.76 -27.15
N THR A 132 -4.51 10.85 -25.81
CA THR A 132 -5.04 9.78 -24.96
C THR A 132 -6.53 9.57 -25.16
N LYS A 133 -7.32 10.62 -25.35
CA LYS A 133 -8.76 10.54 -25.61
C LYS A 133 -9.05 9.83 -26.93
N ALA A 134 -8.26 10.09 -27.96
CA ALA A 134 -8.38 9.45 -29.27
C ALA A 134 -8.01 7.95 -29.24
N VAL A 135 -6.95 7.57 -28.52
CA VAL A 135 -6.50 6.17 -28.45
C VAL A 135 -7.35 5.31 -27.51
N TRP A 136 -7.98 5.92 -26.52
CA TRP A 136 -8.72 5.21 -25.46
C TRP A 136 -9.77 4.21 -25.97
N PRO A 137 -10.71 4.55 -26.87
CA PRO A 137 -11.70 3.59 -27.36
C PRO A 137 -11.07 2.40 -28.10
N ILE A 138 -9.93 2.61 -28.78
CA ILE A 138 -9.17 1.55 -29.45
C ILE A 138 -8.61 0.57 -28.41
N MET A 139 -7.90 1.10 -27.41
CA MET A 139 -7.35 0.31 -26.29
C MET A 139 -8.43 -0.44 -25.50
N GLN A 140 -9.61 0.17 -25.30
CA GLN A 140 -10.75 -0.50 -24.66
C GLN A 140 -11.29 -1.66 -25.49
N LYS A 141 -11.42 -1.48 -26.81
CA LYS A 141 -11.91 -2.53 -27.72
C LYS A 141 -10.97 -3.72 -27.78
N GLN A 142 -9.66 -3.47 -27.83
CA GLN A 142 -8.64 -4.52 -27.88
C GLN A 142 -8.33 -5.17 -26.51
N LYS A 143 -8.87 -4.61 -25.41
CA LYS A 143 -8.58 -5.03 -24.01
C LYS A 143 -7.07 -5.08 -23.70
N TYR A 144 -6.35 -4.08 -24.21
CA TYR A 144 -4.93 -3.91 -23.98
C TYR A 144 -4.55 -2.45 -24.20
N GLY A 145 -3.72 -1.88 -23.34
CA GLY A 145 -3.13 -0.58 -23.57
C GLY A 145 -2.05 -0.26 -22.56
N ARG A 146 -1.04 0.50 -22.97
CA ARG A 146 -0.01 1.03 -22.06
C ARG A 146 0.19 2.50 -22.35
N ILE A 147 0.09 3.33 -21.32
CA ILE A 147 0.22 4.78 -21.46
C ILE A 147 1.27 5.27 -20.48
N ILE A 148 2.29 5.97 -20.98
CA ILE A 148 3.24 6.69 -20.14
C ILE A 148 3.04 8.19 -20.34
N ASN A 149 2.85 8.91 -19.24
CA ASN A 149 2.85 10.36 -19.21
C ASN A 149 4.19 10.85 -18.65
N ILE A 150 4.91 11.66 -19.43
CA ILE A 150 6.17 12.28 -19.00
C ILE A 150 5.87 13.53 -18.17
N VAL A 151 6.11 13.40 -16.86
CA VAL A 151 5.94 14.46 -15.85
C VAL A 151 7.27 15.24 -15.76
N SER A 152 7.69 15.70 -14.59
CA SER A 152 9.00 16.31 -14.32
C SER A 152 9.16 16.52 -12.81
N ALA A 153 10.42 16.63 -12.35
CA ALA A 153 10.72 17.09 -10.99
C ALA A 153 10.13 18.49 -10.71
N ALA A 154 10.09 19.38 -11.71
CA ALA A 154 9.43 20.68 -11.58
C ALA A 154 7.92 20.57 -11.32
N GLY A 155 7.25 19.55 -11.87
CA GLY A 155 5.85 19.26 -11.53
C GLY A 155 5.68 18.81 -10.07
N LEU A 156 6.58 17.95 -9.60
CA LEU A 156 6.54 17.37 -8.26
C LEU A 156 6.85 18.39 -7.16
N TYR A 157 7.93 19.15 -7.31
CA TYR A 157 8.52 19.99 -6.25
C TYR A 157 8.42 21.50 -6.55
N GLY A 158 7.94 21.88 -7.74
CA GLY A 158 7.98 23.27 -8.20
C GLY A 158 9.35 23.67 -8.75
N SER A 159 9.37 24.70 -9.58
CA SER A 159 10.62 25.34 -10.04
C SER A 159 10.39 26.83 -10.26
N TYR A 160 11.37 27.64 -9.85
CA TYR A 160 11.31 29.10 -9.99
C TYR A 160 11.21 29.49 -11.47
N GLY A 161 10.28 30.40 -11.79
CA GLY A 161 10.06 30.87 -13.15
C GLY A 161 9.36 29.85 -14.05
N GLN A 162 8.88 28.73 -13.50
CA GLN A 162 8.25 27.64 -14.26
C GLN A 162 6.85 27.31 -13.75
N VAL A 163 6.14 28.27 -13.13
CA VAL A 163 4.82 28.03 -12.51
C VAL A 163 3.80 27.38 -13.47
N ASN A 164 3.74 27.81 -14.72
CA ASN A 164 2.91 27.20 -15.77
C ASN A 164 3.31 25.75 -16.07
N TYR A 165 4.61 25.48 -16.18
CA TYR A 165 5.17 24.18 -16.49
C TYR A 165 5.01 23.18 -15.34
N SER A 166 5.35 23.59 -14.11
CA SER A 166 5.11 22.84 -12.88
C SER A 166 3.63 22.47 -12.75
N SER A 167 2.74 23.42 -13.01
CA SER A 167 1.30 23.19 -13.00
C SER A 167 0.86 22.16 -14.05
N ALA A 168 1.26 22.32 -15.32
CA ALA A 168 0.87 21.42 -16.39
C ALA A 168 1.44 19.99 -16.19
N LYS A 169 2.68 19.85 -15.72
CA LYS A 169 3.31 18.56 -15.47
C LYS A 169 2.71 17.84 -14.28
N MET A 170 2.41 18.54 -13.19
CA MET A 170 1.70 17.93 -12.07
C MET A 170 0.26 17.55 -12.42
N ALA A 171 -0.39 18.27 -13.35
CA ALA A 171 -1.71 17.89 -13.84
C ALA A 171 -1.72 16.53 -14.55
N LEU A 172 -0.63 16.17 -15.25
CA LEU A 172 -0.48 14.84 -15.85
C LEU A 172 -0.43 13.72 -14.80
N HIS A 173 0.04 13.99 -13.58
CA HIS A 173 0.05 13.01 -12.50
C HIS A 173 -1.38 12.60 -12.12
N GLY A 174 -2.25 13.55 -11.75
CA GLY A 174 -3.65 13.25 -11.44
C GLY A 174 -4.44 12.66 -12.60
N PHE A 175 -4.14 13.12 -13.83
CA PHE A 175 -4.71 12.54 -15.05
C PHE A 175 -4.38 11.05 -15.13
N THR A 176 -3.11 10.69 -14.97
CA THR A 176 -2.62 9.31 -15.03
C THR A 176 -3.26 8.43 -13.96
N LEU A 177 -3.32 8.89 -12.71
CA LEU A 177 -3.89 8.12 -11.62
C LEU A 177 -5.37 7.78 -11.86
N SER A 178 -6.13 8.72 -12.43
CA SER A 178 -7.53 8.47 -12.77
C SER A 178 -7.66 7.50 -13.94
N LEU A 179 -6.87 7.69 -15.01
CA LEU A 179 -6.83 6.76 -16.14
C LEU A 179 -6.45 5.33 -15.71
N ALA A 180 -5.47 5.19 -14.81
CA ALA A 180 -5.03 3.90 -14.29
C ALA A 180 -6.18 3.11 -13.63
N ARG A 181 -7.08 3.79 -12.92
CA ARG A 181 -8.28 3.18 -12.31
C ARG A 181 -9.34 2.83 -13.34
N GLU A 182 -9.60 3.74 -14.28
CA GLU A 182 -10.62 3.51 -15.31
C GLU A 182 -10.22 2.42 -16.31
N GLY A 183 -8.94 2.39 -16.66
CA GLY A 183 -8.33 1.50 -17.65
C GLY A 183 -8.09 0.08 -17.14
N TYR A 184 -7.93 -0.10 -15.82
CA TYR A 184 -7.55 -1.39 -15.22
C TYR A 184 -8.42 -2.56 -15.68
N ARG A 185 -9.76 -2.38 -15.69
CA ARG A 185 -10.71 -3.42 -16.13
C ARG A 185 -10.60 -3.80 -17.61
N TYR A 186 -9.91 -2.99 -18.40
CA TYR A 186 -9.64 -3.20 -19.82
C TYR A 186 -8.19 -3.61 -20.08
N ASN A 187 -7.40 -3.92 -19.03
CA ASN A 187 -5.95 -4.16 -19.15
C ASN A 187 -5.22 -2.98 -19.83
N ILE A 188 -5.67 -1.76 -19.53
CA ILE A 188 -5.00 -0.51 -19.89
C ILE A 188 -4.27 -0.02 -18.64
N TYR A 189 -2.95 0.05 -18.68
CA TYR A 189 -2.14 0.54 -17.58
C TYR A 189 -1.54 1.90 -17.89
N CYS A 190 -1.55 2.78 -16.91
CA CYS A 190 -1.08 4.15 -17.04
C CYS A 190 -0.09 4.49 -15.93
N ASN A 191 1.11 4.96 -16.28
CA ASN A 191 2.13 5.33 -15.30
C ASN A 191 2.77 6.69 -15.64
N CYS A 192 3.35 7.33 -14.63
CA CYS A 192 4.12 8.56 -14.75
C CYS A 192 5.61 8.27 -14.66
N VAL A 193 6.39 8.99 -15.44
CA VAL A 193 7.85 9.05 -15.28
C VAL A 193 8.29 10.50 -15.26
N SER A 194 9.06 10.88 -14.24
CA SER A 194 9.71 12.18 -14.11
C SER A 194 11.20 12.02 -14.42
N PRO A 195 11.64 12.41 -15.62
CA PRO A 195 13.05 12.35 -15.96
C PRO A 195 13.84 13.44 -15.25
N TYR A 196 15.07 13.12 -14.87
CA TYR A 196 16.07 14.12 -14.56
C TYR A 196 16.70 14.66 -15.85
N VAL A 197 16.78 15.98 -15.91
CA VAL A 197 17.49 16.73 -16.94
C VAL A 197 18.43 17.66 -16.21
N ALA A 198 19.73 17.62 -16.52
CA ALA A 198 20.68 18.55 -15.95
C ALA A 198 20.30 19.99 -16.38
N LEU A 199 19.67 20.73 -15.48
CA LEU A 199 19.35 22.14 -15.66
C LEU A 199 20.60 22.95 -15.31
N ASN A 200 21.59 22.98 -16.20
CA ASN A 200 22.63 24.02 -16.28
C ASN A 200 23.38 23.88 -17.61
N TYR A 201 22.86 24.54 -18.64
CA TYR A 201 23.59 24.82 -19.88
C TYR A 201 24.10 26.26 -19.79
N ASP A 202 25.26 26.46 -19.18
CA ASP A 202 26.11 27.61 -19.50
C ASP A 202 27.19 27.11 -20.46
N ALA A 203 27.05 27.45 -21.74
CA ALA A 203 27.97 27.04 -22.80
C ALA A 203 29.41 27.59 -22.61
N THR A 204 29.66 28.35 -21.54
CA THR A 204 30.97 28.90 -21.18
C THR A 204 31.78 28.02 -20.21
N ILE A 205 31.17 27.01 -19.57
CA ILE A 205 31.87 26.08 -18.68
C ILE A 205 32.53 24.97 -19.51
N LYS A 206 33.85 25.04 -19.68
CA LYS A 206 34.70 24.07 -20.42
C LYS A 206 34.97 22.77 -19.66
N ASP A 207 34.15 22.40 -18.69
CA ASP A 207 34.33 21.15 -17.96
C ASP A 207 33.64 20.00 -18.72
N LYS A 208 34.45 19.07 -19.23
CA LYS A 208 33.98 17.89 -19.99
C LYS A 208 33.23 16.87 -19.12
N SER A 209 33.24 17.04 -17.79
CA SER A 209 32.57 16.12 -16.86
C SER A 209 31.03 16.25 -16.81
N VAL A 210 30.42 17.15 -17.60
CA VAL A 210 28.96 17.43 -17.58
C VAL A 210 28.19 16.78 -18.75
N GLN A 211 28.76 15.80 -19.47
CA GLN A 211 28.06 15.03 -20.53
C GLN A 211 27.15 13.88 -20.04
N VAL A 212 26.70 13.88 -18.77
CA VAL A 212 26.40 12.61 -18.06
C VAL A 212 24.90 12.25 -17.94
N VAL A 213 23.97 12.96 -18.59
CA VAL A 213 22.55 12.52 -18.65
C VAL A 213 22.13 12.25 -20.09
N LYS A 214 22.47 11.04 -20.53
CA LYS A 214 22.04 10.46 -21.81
C LYS A 214 20.53 10.12 -21.76
N PRO A 215 19.70 10.60 -22.72
CA PRO A 215 18.29 10.22 -22.83
C PRO A 215 18.03 8.70 -22.79
N GLU A 216 19.03 7.93 -23.21
CA GLU A 216 19.10 6.48 -23.23
C GLU A 216 18.97 5.82 -21.84
N PHE A 217 19.18 6.54 -20.74
CA PHE A 217 18.95 6.01 -19.38
C PHE A 217 17.49 6.02 -18.95
N LEU A 218 16.63 6.76 -19.65
CA LEU A 218 15.19 6.82 -19.36
C LEU A 218 14.40 5.76 -20.14
N SER A 219 14.72 5.59 -21.43
CA SER A 219 13.99 4.69 -22.34
C SER A 219 13.80 3.27 -21.81
N PRO A 220 14.78 2.61 -21.17
CA PRO A 220 14.64 1.25 -20.67
C PRO A 220 13.51 1.09 -19.64
N LEU A 221 13.29 2.11 -18.80
CA LEU A 221 12.19 2.10 -17.83
C LEU A 221 10.83 2.16 -18.53
N LEU A 222 10.69 3.03 -19.55
CA LEU A 222 9.46 3.12 -20.33
C LEU A 222 9.15 1.80 -21.03
N VAL A 223 10.15 1.21 -21.67
CA VAL A 223 10.03 -0.09 -22.35
C VAL A 223 9.63 -1.15 -21.33
N PHE A 224 10.28 -1.22 -20.17
CA PHE A 224 9.88 -2.15 -19.11
C PHE A 224 8.43 -1.92 -18.64
N LEU A 225 8.03 -0.69 -18.33
CA LEU A 225 6.69 -0.34 -17.83
C LEU A 225 5.58 -0.62 -18.85
N THR A 226 5.91 -0.58 -20.15
CA THR A 226 4.95 -0.80 -21.25
C THR A 226 4.97 -2.22 -21.79
N HIS A 227 5.83 -3.10 -21.27
CA HIS A 227 5.85 -4.50 -21.65
C HIS A 227 4.60 -5.24 -21.11
N GLU A 228 4.10 -6.22 -21.86
CA GLU A 228 2.90 -6.97 -21.50
C GLU A 228 3.07 -7.83 -20.24
N LYS A 229 4.30 -8.16 -19.86
CA LYS A 229 4.63 -8.89 -18.60
C LYS A 229 4.58 -7.98 -17.37
N THR A 230 4.63 -6.67 -17.55
CA THR A 230 4.59 -5.71 -16.43
C THR A 230 3.15 -5.46 -16.01
N ARG A 231 2.93 -5.37 -14.69
CA ARG A 231 1.61 -5.13 -14.06
C ARG A 231 1.53 -3.79 -13.33
N GLU A 232 2.60 -3.00 -13.39
CA GLU A 232 2.67 -1.69 -12.76
C GLU A 232 1.63 -0.74 -13.35
N ASN A 233 0.82 -0.12 -12.49
CA ASN A 233 -0.28 0.73 -12.91
C ASN A 233 -0.54 1.80 -11.85
N GLY A 234 -0.77 3.05 -12.27
CA GLY A 234 -1.02 4.17 -11.38
C GLY A 234 0.21 4.60 -10.57
N SER A 235 1.42 4.33 -11.07
CA SER A 235 2.66 4.61 -10.35
C SER A 235 3.43 5.78 -10.95
N HIS A 236 4.30 6.38 -10.13
CA HIS A 236 5.18 7.46 -10.54
C HIS A 236 6.63 7.08 -10.21
N PHE A 237 7.52 7.19 -11.20
CA PHE A 237 8.95 6.96 -11.05
C PHE A 237 9.75 8.23 -11.32
N GLU A 238 10.79 8.46 -10.54
CA GLU A 238 11.88 9.36 -10.92
C GLU A 238 13.01 8.54 -11.53
N ALA A 239 13.56 9.02 -12.63
CA ALA A 239 14.63 8.31 -13.31
C ALA A 239 15.60 9.26 -14.02
N GLY A 240 16.88 8.93 -13.99
CA GLY A 240 17.91 9.65 -14.72
C GLY A 240 19.30 9.35 -14.19
N ALA A 241 20.31 9.59 -15.04
CA ALA A 241 21.71 9.30 -14.73
C ALA A 241 21.93 7.86 -14.21
N GLY A 242 21.21 6.87 -14.74
CA GLY A 242 21.30 5.48 -14.30
C GLY A 242 20.64 5.15 -12.95
N TYR A 243 19.95 6.09 -12.31
CA TYR A 243 19.16 5.83 -11.10
C TYR A 243 17.66 5.76 -11.43
N ILE A 244 16.94 4.87 -10.75
CA ILE A 244 15.47 4.75 -10.84
C ILE A 244 14.89 4.53 -9.43
N GLY A 245 13.92 5.36 -9.04
CA GLY A 245 13.19 5.22 -7.78
C GLY A 245 11.69 5.45 -7.96
N LYS A 246 10.86 4.69 -7.24
CA LYS A 246 9.40 4.86 -7.20
C LYS A 246 9.00 5.90 -6.15
N LEU A 247 7.98 6.70 -6.46
CA LEU A 247 7.35 7.65 -5.55
C LEU A 247 6.02 7.11 -5.02
N ARG A 248 5.72 7.40 -3.75
CA ARG A 248 4.39 7.28 -3.16
C ARG A 248 4.07 8.48 -2.28
N TRP A 249 2.79 8.72 -2.05
CA TRP A 249 2.36 9.66 -1.02
C TRP A 249 2.59 9.05 0.36
N GLU A 250 3.21 9.82 1.24
CA GLU A 250 3.26 9.57 2.66
C GLU A 250 2.43 10.65 3.36
N ARG A 251 1.57 10.23 4.28
CA ARG A 251 0.70 11.13 5.03
C ARG A 251 0.94 10.92 6.52
N SER A 252 1.11 12.02 7.25
CA SER A 252 1.25 11.98 8.70
C SER A 252 0.00 11.42 9.35
N GLN A 253 0.14 10.79 10.51
CA GLN A 253 -1.01 10.39 11.34
C GLN A 253 -1.92 11.58 11.67
N GLY A 254 -1.35 12.79 11.73
CA GLY A 254 -2.07 14.03 11.95
C GLY A 254 -2.65 14.15 13.36
N SER A 255 -3.46 15.18 13.57
CA SER A 255 -4.10 15.47 14.86
C SER A 255 -5.60 15.55 14.73
N VAL A 256 -6.31 14.96 15.70
CA VAL A 256 -7.74 15.10 15.87
C VAL A 256 -8.02 16.19 16.90
N PHE A 257 -9.00 17.05 16.59
CA PHE A 257 -9.47 18.17 17.39
C PHE A 257 -10.91 17.95 17.81
N LYS A 258 -11.29 18.44 18.99
CA LYS A 258 -12.68 18.39 19.47
C LYS A 258 -13.56 19.25 18.59
N ALA A 259 -14.60 18.65 18.01
CA ALA A 259 -15.60 19.37 17.24
C ALA A 259 -16.32 20.42 18.11
N GLY A 260 -16.48 21.64 17.58
CA GLY A 260 -17.18 22.73 18.25
C GLY A 260 -16.36 24.01 18.29
N GLU A 261 -16.71 24.92 19.21
CA GLU A 261 -16.16 26.28 19.29
C GLU A 261 -14.67 26.31 19.68
N THR A 262 -14.19 25.29 20.39
CA THR A 262 -12.77 25.21 20.77
C THR A 262 -11.87 24.78 19.61
N PHE A 263 -12.40 24.39 18.45
CA PHE A 263 -11.57 24.08 17.27
C PHE A 263 -11.22 25.37 16.53
N THR A 264 -10.17 26.03 17.01
CA THR A 264 -9.72 27.36 16.54
C THR A 264 -8.41 27.25 15.76
N PRO A 265 -8.01 28.28 14.99
CA PRO A 265 -6.65 28.36 14.44
C PRO A 265 -5.56 28.26 15.53
N GLY A 266 -5.80 28.78 16.73
CA GLY A 266 -4.88 28.66 17.86
C GLY A 266 -4.72 27.22 18.36
N ALA A 267 -5.79 26.42 18.34
CA ALA A 267 -5.71 24.98 18.64
C ALA A 267 -4.89 24.23 17.57
N VAL A 268 -5.08 24.55 16.30
CA VAL A 268 -4.26 23.99 15.20
C VAL A 268 -2.79 24.36 15.39
N ALA A 269 -2.50 25.62 15.74
CA ALA A 269 -1.15 26.09 16.02
C ALA A 269 -0.48 25.34 17.17
N ALA A 270 -1.22 25.04 18.25
CA ALA A 270 -0.71 24.30 19.40
C ALA A 270 -0.26 22.88 19.03
N LYS A 271 -0.98 22.22 18.12
CA LYS A 271 -0.68 20.87 17.62
C LYS A 271 0.09 20.84 16.31
N TRP A 272 0.72 21.95 15.94
CA TRP A 272 1.36 22.05 14.63
C TRP A 272 2.46 21.02 14.41
N ASN A 273 3.24 20.71 15.45
CA ASN A 273 4.30 19.70 15.36
C ASN A 273 3.72 18.30 15.11
N GLU A 274 2.66 17.91 15.82
CA GLU A 274 1.97 16.63 15.62
C GLU A 274 1.42 16.49 14.19
N ILE A 275 0.80 17.54 13.65
CA ILE A 275 0.29 17.56 12.26
C ILE A 275 1.40 17.26 11.25
N ASN A 276 2.62 17.71 11.54
CA ASN A 276 3.78 17.59 10.67
C ASN A 276 4.70 16.41 11.04
N ASP A 277 4.29 15.53 11.96
CA ASP A 277 5.08 14.38 12.38
C ASP A 277 4.84 13.17 11.46
N PHE A 278 5.90 12.67 10.85
CA PHE A 278 5.89 11.51 9.95
C PHE A 278 6.48 10.24 10.59
N ASN A 279 6.76 10.24 11.90
CA ASN A 279 7.24 9.04 12.61
C ASN A 279 6.19 7.91 12.64
N GLN A 280 4.91 8.27 12.59
CA GLN A 280 3.80 7.34 12.38
C GLN A 280 3.05 7.80 11.13
N SER A 281 3.36 7.20 9.99
CA SER A 281 2.78 7.58 8.70
C SER A 281 1.91 6.48 8.13
N ASP A 282 0.98 6.87 7.26
CA ASP A 282 0.29 5.96 6.35
C ASP A 282 0.58 6.32 4.87
N TYR A 283 0.20 5.42 3.97
CA TYR A 283 0.56 5.49 2.54
C TYR A 283 -0.70 5.40 1.67
N PRO A 284 -1.55 6.44 1.69
CA PRO A 284 -2.84 6.41 1.03
C PRO A 284 -2.69 6.33 -0.49
N THR A 285 -3.52 5.49 -1.09
CA THR A 285 -3.67 5.32 -2.53
C THR A 285 -5.09 5.66 -2.98
N SER A 286 -6.01 5.96 -2.08
CA SER A 286 -7.40 6.28 -2.38
C SER A 286 -7.98 7.26 -1.38
N ALA A 287 -8.96 8.05 -1.83
CA ALA A 287 -9.78 8.89 -0.93
C ALA A 287 -10.54 8.07 0.15
N LEU A 288 -10.71 6.76 -0.09
CA LEU A 288 -11.38 5.82 0.81
C LEU A 288 -10.44 5.23 1.87
N ASP A 289 -9.13 5.45 1.77
CA ASP A 289 -8.16 4.89 2.71
C ASP A 289 -8.18 5.63 4.07
N ASN A 290 -8.92 6.74 4.17
CA ASN A 290 -9.15 7.43 5.44
C ASN A 290 -10.55 7.13 6.00
N ASP A 291 -10.62 6.69 7.25
CA ASP A 291 -11.88 6.46 7.95
C ASP A 291 -12.39 7.75 8.60
N TRP A 292 -13.08 8.55 7.78
CA TRP A 292 -13.65 9.83 8.19
C TRP A 292 -14.67 9.72 9.33
N PHE A 293 -15.34 8.57 9.50
CA PHE A 293 -16.30 8.34 10.57
C PHE A 293 -15.60 8.10 11.88
N ARG A 294 -14.64 7.19 11.91
CA ARG A 294 -13.85 6.92 13.09
C ARG A 294 -13.11 8.16 13.59
N LEU A 295 -12.63 9.00 12.67
CA LEU A 295 -12.03 10.29 13.02
C LEU A 295 -13.04 11.24 13.67
N LEU A 296 -14.27 11.31 13.15
CA LEU A 296 -15.32 12.15 13.72
C LEU A 296 -15.81 11.61 15.08
N GLU A 297 -15.97 10.30 15.23
CA GLU A 297 -16.30 9.65 16.50
C GLU A 297 -15.22 9.95 17.55
N LYS A 298 -13.94 9.83 17.17
CA LYS A 298 -12.81 10.20 18.03
C LYS A 298 -12.85 11.69 18.39
N SER A 299 -13.13 12.56 17.43
CA SER A 299 -13.28 14.02 17.67
C SER A 299 -14.37 14.33 18.69
N VAL A 300 -15.51 13.63 18.63
CA VAL A 300 -16.61 13.82 19.58
C VAL A 300 -16.27 13.25 20.96
N ALA A 301 -15.46 12.20 21.04
CA ALA A 301 -15.09 11.55 22.30
C ALA A 301 -14.00 12.28 23.11
N ILE A 302 -13.13 13.08 22.48
CA ILE A 302 -12.03 13.78 23.19
C ILE A 302 -12.52 15.01 23.98
N PRO A 303 -11.78 15.45 25.02
CA PRO A 303 -12.10 16.69 25.75
C PRO A 303 -11.93 17.94 24.87
N SER A 304 -12.41 19.08 25.36
CA SER A 304 -12.21 20.39 24.73
C SER A 304 -10.74 20.67 24.37
N ASN A 305 -10.51 21.41 23.28
CA ASN A 305 -9.15 21.79 22.88
C ASN A 305 -8.64 22.90 23.83
N ASN A 306 -8.05 22.48 24.95
CA ASN A 306 -7.60 23.39 26.01
C ASN A 306 -6.28 24.10 25.67
N GLU A 307 -5.47 23.49 24.80
CA GLU A 307 -4.22 24.08 24.30
C GLU A 307 -4.52 24.94 23.07
N SER A 308 -4.17 26.22 23.14
CA SER A 308 -4.34 27.18 22.04
C SER A 308 -3.24 28.23 22.08
N VAL A 309 -2.63 28.52 20.93
CA VAL A 309 -1.62 29.57 20.80
C VAL A 309 -2.30 30.90 20.50
N GLY A 310 -2.46 31.74 21.53
CA GLY A 310 -2.94 33.13 21.42
C GLY A 310 -4.35 33.30 20.83
N ASP A 311 -4.78 34.55 20.70
CA ASP A 311 -6.00 34.94 19.97
C ASP A 311 -5.64 35.29 18.51
N LEU A 312 -5.51 34.25 17.67
CA LEU A 312 -5.15 34.41 16.26
C LEU A 312 -6.32 35.01 15.47
N ASN A 313 -6.26 36.32 15.24
CA ASN A 313 -7.28 37.09 14.54
C ASN A 313 -6.75 37.77 13.27
N PHE A 314 -7.66 38.30 12.46
CA PHE A 314 -7.42 38.87 11.14
C PHE A 314 -7.85 40.34 11.04
N LYS A 315 -7.86 41.06 12.17
CA LYS A 315 -8.21 42.48 12.19
C LYS A 315 -7.29 43.26 11.25
N GLY A 316 -7.88 44.09 10.39
CA GLY A 316 -7.16 44.88 9.40
C GLY A 316 -6.64 44.08 8.19
N ARG A 317 -6.98 42.79 8.07
CA ARG A 317 -6.65 41.95 6.90
C ARG A 317 -7.84 41.84 5.95
N VAL A 318 -7.55 41.78 4.65
CA VAL A 318 -8.55 41.60 3.59
C VAL A 318 -8.42 40.21 2.97
N VAL A 319 -9.53 39.47 2.99
CA VAL A 319 -9.60 38.07 2.54
C VAL A 319 -10.53 37.96 1.32
N ILE A 320 -10.02 37.43 0.21
CA ILE A 320 -10.85 37.03 -0.94
C ILE A 320 -11.15 35.54 -0.82
N VAL A 321 -12.42 35.15 -0.85
CA VAL A 321 -12.84 33.74 -0.93
C VAL A 321 -13.65 33.53 -2.21
N THR A 322 -13.17 32.67 -3.10
CA THR A 322 -13.86 32.35 -4.36
C THR A 322 -14.78 31.13 -4.20
N GLY A 323 -15.92 31.14 -4.89
CA GLY A 323 -16.98 30.13 -4.70
C GLY A 323 -17.56 30.15 -3.28
N ALA A 324 -17.78 31.35 -2.74
CA ALA A 324 -18.14 31.59 -1.35
C ALA A 324 -19.66 31.64 -1.08
N GLY A 325 -20.50 31.42 -2.08
CA GLY A 325 -21.96 31.44 -1.94
C GLY A 325 -22.55 30.23 -1.21
N GLY A 326 -21.78 29.16 -1.02
CA GLY A 326 -22.23 27.95 -0.30
C GLY A 326 -21.08 27.02 0.12
N GLY A 327 -21.43 25.94 0.83
CA GLY A 327 -20.48 24.88 1.22
C GLY A 327 -19.23 25.39 1.94
N LEU A 328 -18.06 24.87 1.54
CA LEU A 328 -16.74 25.23 2.07
C LEU A 328 -16.46 26.73 1.99
N GLY A 329 -16.67 27.36 0.83
CA GLY A 329 -16.36 28.78 0.64
C GLY A 329 -17.19 29.69 1.55
N ARG A 330 -18.49 29.40 1.73
CA ARG A 330 -19.33 30.11 2.71
C ARG A 330 -18.81 29.95 4.13
N ALA A 331 -18.41 28.74 4.51
CA ALA A 331 -17.85 28.48 5.84
C ALA A 331 -16.53 29.26 6.06
N TYR A 332 -15.65 29.31 5.06
CA TYR A 332 -14.41 30.09 5.12
C TYR A 332 -14.68 31.58 5.25
N ALA A 333 -15.55 32.15 4.41
CA ALA A 333 -15.89 33.56 4.45
C ALA A 333 -16.42 33.99 5.82
N LYS A 334 -17.35 33.21 6.39
CA LYS A 334 -17.90 33.46 7.73
C LYS A 334 -16.86 33.29 8.82
N HIS A 335 -15.98 32.30 8.71
CA HIS A 335 -14.92 32.06 9.68
C HIS A 335 -13.91 33.22 9.72
N PHE A 336 -13.43 33.68 8.56
CA PHE A 336 -12.53 34.84 8.51
C PHE A 336 -13.19 36.13 9.01
N ALA A 337 -14.47 36.35 8.69
CA ALA A 337 -15.21 37.50 9.21
C ALA A 337 -15.35 37.47 10.73
N LYS A 338 -15.62 36.30 11.33
CA LYS A 338 -15.63 36.11 12.80
C LYS A 338 -14.28 36.42 13.44
N LEU A 339 -13.18 36.14 12.74
CA LEU A 339 -11.84 36.49 13.18
C LEU A 339 -11.47 37.96 12.90
N GLY A 340 -12.39 38.79 12.40
CA GLY A 340 -12.19 40.23 12.23
C GLY A 340 -11.66 40.68 10.86
N ALA A 341 -11.59 39.78 9.87
CA ALA A 341 -11.21 40.15 8.50
C ALA A 341 -12.32 40.93 7.78
N SER A 342 -11.91 41.77 6.83
CA SER A 342 -12.81 42.27 5.77
C SER A 342 -12.83 41.26 4.62
N VAL A 343 -14.00 40.79 4.22
CA VAL A 343 -14.13 39.64 3.31
C VAL A 343 -14.75 40.03 1.97
N VAL A 344 -14.11 39.68 0.86
CA VAL A 344 -14.73 39.65 -0.46
C VAL A 344 -15.31 38.27 -0.70
N VAL A 345 -16.64 38.19 -0.77
CA VAL A 345 -17.40 36.98 -1.02
C VAL A 345 -17.62 36.87 -2.53
N ASN A 346 -16.75 36.14 -3.23
CA ASN A 346 -16.89 35.93 -4.66
C ASN A 346 -17.72 34.67 -4.95
N ASP A 347 -18.82 34.82 -5.69
CA ASP A 347 -19.56 33.70 -6.26
C ASP A 347 -20.37 34.14 -7.49
N LEU A 348 -20.14 33.46 -8.62
CA LEU A 348 -20.86 33.68 -9.88
C LEU A 348 -22.33 33.20 -9.83
N GLY A 349 -22.70 32.42 -8.81
CA GLY A 349 -24.06 31.91 -8.61
C GLY A 349 -24.41 30.72 -9.48
N VAL A 350 -23.42 29.99 -9.99
CA VAL A 350 -23.63 28.86 -10.91
C VAL A 350 -24.03 27.56 -10.18
N LEU A 351 -24.83 26.74 -10.86
CA LEU A 351 -25.15 25.38 -10.41
C LEU A 351 -23.91 24.47 -10.44
N LEU A 352 -24.00 23.28 -9.83
CA LEU A 352 -22.88 22.33 -9.67
C LEU A 352 -22.15 22.01 -10.98
N ARG A 353 -22.87 21.97 -12.11
CA ARG A 353 -22.32 21.72 -13.45
C ARG A 353 -21.85 22.99 -14.17
N GLY A 354 -21.79 24.15 -13.51
CA GLY A 354 -21.43 25.42 -14.12
C GLY A 354 -22.49 25.98 -15.09
N ARG A 355 -23.78 25.88 -14.73
CA ARG A 355 -24.91 26.43 -15.52
C ARG A 355 -25.77 27.35 -14.66
N GLY A 356 -26.44 28.32 -15.29
CA GLY A 356 -27.27 29.33 -14.61
C GLY A 356 -26.43 30.36 -13.85
N ALA A 357 -27.03 31.47 -13.43
CA ALA A 357 -26.40 32.46 -12.56
C ALA A 357 -27.45 33.00 -11.60
N ASN A 358 -27.28 32.74 -10.30
CA ASN A 358 -28.01 33.40 -9.23
C ASN A 358 -27.02 34.10 -8.30
N THR A 359 -26.64 35.33 -8.67
CA THR A 359 -25.66 36.13 -7.92
C THR A 359 -26.08 36.45 -6.49
N GLN A 360 -27.38 36.32 -6.17
CA GLN A 360 -27.93 36.52 -4.83
C GLN A 360 -27.30 35.59 -3.76
N VAL A 361 -26.65 34.49 -4.16
CA VAL A 361 -25.95 33.62 -3.21
C VAL A 361 -24.77 34.32 -2.53
N ALA A 362 -24.05 35.20 -3.25
CA ALA A 362 -22.98 36.00 -2.66
C ALA A 362 -23.56 37.04 -1.70
N ASP A 363 -24.64 37.72 -2.11
CA ASP A 363 -25.35 38.69 -1.27
C ASP A 363 -25.86 38.07 0.03
N SER A 364 -26.45 36.89 -0.04
CA SER A 364 -26.96 36.18 1.14
C SER A 364 -25.85 35.93 2.17
N VAL A 365 -24.66 35.53 1.72
CA VAL A 365 -23.52 35.28 2.62
C VAL A 365 -22.97 36.59 3.18
N VAL A 366 -22.92 37.66 2.38
CA VAL A 366 -22.55 39.00 2.85
C VAL A 366 -23.50 39.49 3.95
N GLU A 367 -24.82 39.34 3.75
CA GLU A 367 -25.82 39.73 4.74
C GLU A 367 -25.74 38.90 6.02
N GLU A 368 -25.45 37.60 5.91
CA GLU A 368 -25.16 36.77 7.09
C GLU A 368 -23.92 37.25 7.85
N ILE A 369 -22.85 37.65 7.15
CA ILE A 369 -21.62 38.17 7.75
C ILE A 369 -21.90 39.50 8.47
N LYS A 370 -22.64 40.42 7.84
CA LYS A 370 -23.02 41.69 8.45
C LYS A 370 -23.89 41.49 9.70
N LYS A 371 -24.83 40.54 9.67
CA LYS A 371 -25.67 40.20 10.83
C LYS A 371 -24.88 39.69 12.03
N MET A 372 -23.71 39.08 11.82
CA MET A 372 -22.80 38.68 12.90
C MET A 372 -21.74 39.74 13.24
N GLY A 373 -21.89 40.98 12.74
CA GLY A 373 -20.99 42.09 13.04
C GLY A 373 -19.69 42.11 12.23
N GLY A 374 -19.56 41.27 11.19
CA GLY A 374 -18.41 41.24 10.29
C GLY A 374 -18.54 42.22 9.12
N ILE A 375 -17.44 42.41 8.39
CA ILE A 375 -17.36 43.29 7.21
C ILE A 375 -17.20 42.43 5.97
N ALA A 376 -18.13 42.55 5.02
CA ALA A 376 -18.04 41.85 3.74
C ALA A 376 -18.67 42.62 2.57
N VAL A 377 -18.15 42.39 1.37
CA VAL A 377 -18.71 42.86 0.09
C VAL A 377 -18.82 41.70 -0.91
N PRO A 378 -19.84 41.69 -1.78
CA PRO A 378 -19.99 40.65 -2.79
C PRO A 378 -19.11 40.92 -4.02
N SER A 379 -18.70 39.86 -4.71
CA SER A 379 -18.17 39.89 -6.07
C SER A 379 -18.86 38.80 -6.89
N TYR A 380 -19.25 39.12 -8.13
CA TYR A 380 -20.06 38.24 -8.97
C TYR A 380 -19.30 37.71 -10.19
N ASP A 381 -18.04 38.12 -10.35
CA ASP A 381 -17.25 37.84 -11.53
C ASP A 381 -16.80 36.38 -11.56
N SER A 382 -16.62 35.85 -12.78
CA SER A 382 -16.00 34.55 -12.97
C SER A 382 -14.54 34.59 -12.47
N VAL A 383 -14.06 33.48 -11.92
CA VAL A 383 -12.63 33.34 -11.58
C VAL A 383 -11.71 33.39 -12.81
N GLU A 384 -12.25 33.22 -14.02
CA GLU A 384 -11.51 33.49 -15.27
C GLU A 384 -11.15 34.98 -15.44
N GLU A 385 -11.88 35.88 -14.77
CA GLU A 385 -11.72 37.34 -14.76
C GLU A 385 -11.17 37.81 -13.40
N GLY A 386 -10.13 37.11 -12.92
CA GLY A 386 -9.57 37.31 -11.58
C GLY A 386 -9.17 38.75 -11.27
N GLU A 387 -8.84 39.56 -12.27
CA GLU A 387 -8.58 40.99 -12.14
C GLU A 387 -9.77 41.77 -11.57
N LYS A 388 -11.02 41.44 -11.95
CA LYS A 388 -12.23 42.12 -11.45
C LYS A 388 -12.52 41.76 -9.99
N ILE A 389 -12.26 40.50 -9.62
CA ILE A 389 -12.39 40.02 -8.24
C ILE A 389 -11.40 40.75 -7.33
N VAL A 390 -10.14 40.86 -7.75
CA VAL A 390 -9.11 41.59 -7.00
C VAL A 390 -9.42 43.09 -6.97
N GLU A 391 -9.87 43.67 -8.08
CA GLU A 391 -10.29 45.08 -8.13
C GLU A 391 -11.40 45.37 -7.13
N THR A 392 -12.33 44.43 -6.91
CA THR A 392 -13.36 44.56 -5.86
C THR A 392 -12.75 44.71 -4.47
N ALA A 393 -11.72 43.91 -4.13
CA ALA A 393 -11.02 44.04 -2.85
C ALA A 393 -10.30 45.40 -2.74
N ILE A 394 -9.61 45.82 -3.79
CA ILE A 394 -8.86 47.08 -3.81
C ILE A 394 -9.78 48.30 -3.72
N LYS A 395 -10.89 48.33 -4.46
CA LYS A 395 -11.87 49.43 -4.43
C LYS A 395 -12.52 49.61 -3.07
N ASN A 396 -12.86 48.50 -2.39
CA ASN A 396 -13.60 48.56 -1.13
C ASN A 396 -12.70 48.67 0.10
N PHE A 397 -11.50 48.07 0.07
CA PHE A 397 -10.65 47.93 1.26
C PHE A 397 -9.20 48.40 1.05
N GLY A 398 -8.82 48.79 -0.18
CA GLY A 398 -7.49 49.32 -0.49
C GLY A 398 -6.35 48.30 -0.51
N ARG A 399 -6.61 47.03 -0.20
CA ARG A 399 -5.60 45.97 -0.09
C ARG A 399 -6.17 44.56 -0.31
N VAL A 400 -5.28 43.58 -0.45
CA VAL A 400 -5.58 42.15 -0.43
C VAL A 400 -4.46 41.41 0.31
N ASP A 401 -4.81 40.62 1.32
CA ASP A 401 -3.85 39.94 2.20
C ASP A 401 -3.91 38.42 2.04
N VAL A 402 -5.14 37.89 1.94
CA VAL A 402 -5.39 36.45 1.89
C VAL A 402 -6.26 36.11 0.67
N ILE A 403 -5.92 35.03 -0.03
CA ILE A 403 -6.75 34.47 -1.11
C ILE A 403 -7.03 33.01 -0.80
N ILE A 404 -8.30 32.64 -0.79
CA ILE A 404 -8.76 31.25 -0.72
C ILE A 404 -9.36 30.89 -2.07
N ASN A 405 -8.56 30.25 -2.92
CA ASN A 405 -8.95 29.75 -4.24
C ASN A 405 -9.78 28.46 -4.07
N ASN A 406 -11.08 28.62 -3.85
CA ASN A 406 -12.03 27.55 -3.53
C ASN A 406 -13.06 27.29 -4.65
N ALA A 407 -13.26 28.21 -5.59
CA ALA A 407 -14.25 28.05 -6.66
C ALA A 407 -14.13 26.71 -7.40
N GLY A 408 -15.28 26.13 -7.74
CA GLY A 408 -15.31 24.81 -8.35
C GLY A 408 -16.64 24.35 -8.90
N ILE A 409 -16.56 23.41 -9.85
CA ILE A 409 -17.69 22.74 -10.50
C ILE A 409 -17.41 21.24 -10.61
N LEU A 410 -18.42 20.41 -10.90
CA LEU A 410 -18.23 19.00 -11.23
C LEU A 410 -18.74 18.68 -12.64
N ARG A 411 -17.92 17.96 -13.41
CA ARG A 411 -18.21 17.44 -14.75
C ARG A 411 -17.82 15.97 -14.84
N ASP A 412 -18.28 15.20 -13.86
CA ASP A 412 -17.92 13.80 -13.70
C ASP A 412 -18.49 12.95 -14.85
N ARG A 413 -17.58 12.26 -15.53
CA ARG A 413 -17.83 11.36 -16.66
C ARG A 413 -16.68 10.37 -16.72
N SER A 414 -16.97 9.10 -17.00
CA SER A 414 -15.92 8.16 -17.42
C SER A 414 -15.10 8.78 -18.55
N PHE A 415 -13.80 8.55 -18.60
CA PHE A 415 -12.90 9.13 -19.60
C PHE A 415 -13.35 8.83 -21.03
N ALA A 416 -13.93 7.66 -21.30
CA ALA A 416 -14.53 7.33 -22.60
C ALA A 416 -15.64 8.32 -23.04
N ARG A 417 -16.39 8.89 -22.08
CA ARG A 417 -17.55 9.76 -22.30
C ARG A 417 -17.31 11.23 -21.99
N ILE A 418 -16.15 11.59 -21.42
CA ILE A 418 -15.83 13.00 -21.19
C ILE A 418 -15.76 13.74 -22.53
N THR A 419 -16.34 14.94 -22.59
CA THR A 419 -16.25 15.81 -23.77
C THR A 419 -15.14 16.85 -23.59
N ASP A 420 -14.68 17.45 -24.68
CA ASP A 420 -13.71 18.56 -24.61
C ASP A 420 -14.26 19.75 -23.82
N THR A 421 -15.57 20.00 -23.90
CA THR A 421 -16.22 21.03 -23.08
C THR A 421 -16.15 20.69 -21.60
N ASP A 422 -16.41 19.45 -21.21
CA ASP A 422 -16.30 19.00 -19.82
C ASP A 422 -14.86 19.08 -19.30
N TRP A 423 -13.88 18.74 -20.14
CA TRP A 423 -12.46 18.89 -19.84
C TRP A 423 -12.06 20.37 -19.65
N MET A 424 -12.36 21.21 -20.65
CA MET A 424 -11.96 22.62 -20.65
C MET A 424 -12.68 23.44 -19.57
N MET A 425 -13.97 23.18 -19.28
CA MET A 425 -14.66 23.90 -18.20
C MET A 425 -14.05 23.58 -16.83
N THR A 426 -13.76 22.32 -16.55
CA THR A 426 -13.11 21.92 -15.30
C THR A 426 -11.72 22.56 -15.17
N TYR A 427 -10.91 22.54 -16.24
CA TYR A 427 -9.62 23.22 -16.27
C TYR A 427 -9.75 24.73 -16.02
N LYS A 428 -10.67 25.40 -16.74
CA LYS A 428 -10.87 26.85 -16.67
C LYS A 428 -11.23 27.32 -15.26
N VAL A 429 -12.16 26.64 -14.60
CA VAL A 429 -12.60 27.03 -13.25
C VAL A 429 -11.54 26.70 -12.20
N HIS A 430 -11.03 25.46 -12.20
CA HIS A 430 -10.23 24.98 -11.08
C HIS A 430 -8.75 25.38 -11.16
N LEU A 431 -8.18 25.39 -12.36
CA LEU A 431 -6.74 25.60 -12.54
C LEU A 431 -6.44 26.97 -13.12
N LYS A 432 -7.05 27.32 -14.27
CA LYS A 432 -6.87 28.65 -14.88
C LYS A 432 -7.45 29.76 -13.98
N GLY A 433 -8.60 29.53 -13.34
CA GLY A 433 -9.21 30.49 -12.42
C GLY A 433 -8.34 30.77 -11.20
N THR A 434 -7.80 29.71 -10.58
CA THR A 434 -6.80 29.83 -9.50
C THR A 434 -5.60 30.68 -9.94
N TYR A 435 -5.05 30.40 -11.14
CA TYR A 435 -3.99 31.21 -11.73
C TYR A 435 -4.40 32.68 -11.90
N LYS A 436 -5.55 32.97 -12.52
CA LYS A 436 -5.99 34.33 -12.86
C LYS A 436 -6.19 35.19 -11.61
N VAL A 437 -6.84 34.66 -10.58
CA VAL A 437 -7.05 35.38 -9.31
C VAL A 437 -5.72 35.64 -8.60
N THR A 438 -4.86 34.63 -8.49
CA THR A 438 -3.54 34.79 -7.86
C THR A 438 -2.64 35.74 -8.66
N LYS A 439 -2.63 35.66 -10.00
CA LYS A 439 -1.86 36.54 -10.89
C LYS A 439 -2.26 38.01 -10.73
N ALA A 440 -3.56 38.29 -10.62
CA ALA A 440 -4.07 39.64 -10.42
C ALA A 440 -3.68 40.23 -9.05
N ALA A 441 -3.67 39.41 -7.99
CA ALA A 441 -3.32 39.85 -6.64
C ALA A 441 -1.80 39.94 -6.38
N TRP A 442 -1.00 39.17 -7.11
CA TRP A 442 0.44 39.03 -6.89
C TRP A 442 1.22 40.36 -6.80
N PRO A 443 0.99 41.36 -7.69
CA PRO A 443 1.70 42.64 -7.61
C PRO A 443 1.41 43.41 -6.31
N TYR A 444 0.17 43.32 -5.81
CA TYR A 444 -0.21 43.95 -4.54
C TYR A 444 0.49 43.26 -3.37
N MET A 445 0.50 41.92 -3.34
CA MET A 445 1.17 41.14 -2.30
C MET A 445 2.70 41.39 -2.27
N ILE A 446 3.36 41.48 -3.44
CA ILE A 446 4.77 41.85 -3.54
C ILE A 446 5.01 43.24 -2.94
N LYS A 447 4.21 44.24 -3.37
CA LYS A 447 4.35 45.63 -2.90
C LYS A 447 4.17 45.73 -1.39
N GLN A 448 3.25 44.96 -0.83
CA GLN A 448 2.96 44.92 0.60
C GLN A 448 3.99 44.12 1.42
N LYS A 449 4.82 43.29 0.76
CA LYS A 449 5.66 42.26 1.39
C LYS A 449 4.85 41.35 2.34
N TYR A 450 3.64 41.02 1.90
CA TYR A 450 2.72 40.15 2.64
C TYR A 450 1.70 39.56 1.68
N GLY A 451 1.55 38.24 1.74
CA GLY A 451 0.48 37.51 1.07
C GLY A 451 0.32 36.11 1.65
N ARG A 452 -0.91 35.61 1.68
CA ARG A 452 -1.22 34.26 2.17
C ARG A 452 -2.24 33.63 1.23
N ILE A 453 -1.88 32.51 0.61
CA ILE A 453 -2.71 31.90 -0.43
C ILE A 453 -3.01 30.45 -0.08
N ILE A 454 -4.28 30.07 -0.15
CA ILE A 454 -4.72 28.69 -0.02
C ILE A 454 -5.36 28.29 -1.32
N ASN A 455 -4.83 27.22 -1.91
CA ASN A 455 -5.41 26.60 -3.07
C ASN A 455 -6.09 25.28 -2.67
N ILE A 456 -7.38 25.15 -2.99
CA ILE A 456 -8.10 23.93 -2.69
C ILE A 456 -7.78 22.87 -3.77
N THR A 457 -7.05 21.83 -3.38
CA THR A 457 -6.89 20.60 -4.15
C THR A 457 -7.96 19.58 -3.74
N SER A 458 -7.73 18.27 -3.87
CA SER A 458 -8.65 17.22 -3.44
C SER A 458 -7.97 15.86 -3.35
N ALA A 459 -8.58 14.91 -2.65
CA ALA A 459 -8.17 13.51 -2.68
C ALA A 459 -8.17 12.92 -4.10
N ALA A 460 -9.07 13.35 -4.99
CA ALA A 460 -9.04 12.96 -6.40
C ALA A 460 -7.80 13.52 -7.15
N GLY A 461 -7.30 14.70 -6.77
CA GLY A 461 -6.05 15.26 -7.29
C GLY A 461 -4.79 14.61 -6.68
N LEU A 462 -4.85 14.15 -5.43
CA LEU A 462 -3.74 13.45 -4.81
C LEU A 462 -3.63 12.01 -5.30
N PHE A 463 -4.75 11.30 -5.27
CA PHE A 463 -4.77 9.86 -5.44
C PHE A 463 -5.36 9.43 -6.78
N GLY A 464 -6.11 10.27 -7.48
CA GLY A 464 -6.91 9.89 -8.67
C GLY A 464 -8.26 9.28 -8.30
N ASN A 465 -9.24 9.39 -9.18
CA ASN A 465 -10.57 8.80 -8.97
C ASN A 465 -11.24 8.40 -10.30
N PHE A 466 -12.00 7.31 -10.29
CA PHE A 466 -12.73 6.84 -11.47
C PHE A 466 -13.77 7.89 -11.91
N GLY A 467 -13.80 8.24 -13.19
CA GLY A 467 -14.78 9.16 -13.76
C GLY A 467 -14.48 10.64 -13.50
N GLN A 468 -13.29 10.95 -13.01
CA GLN A 468 -12.87 12.30 -12.63
C GLN A 468 -11.51 12.68 -13.22
N SER A 469 -11.14 12.15 -14.39
CA SER A 469 -9.83 12.41 -15.00
C SER A 469 -9.54 13.91 -15.25
N ASN A 470 -10.55 14.71 -15.61
CA ASN A 470 -10.45 16.17 -15.74
C ASN A 470 -10.25 16.86 -14.39
N TYR A 471 -11.03 16.47 -13.39
CA TYR A 471 -11.01 17.08 -12.05
C TYR A 471 -9.71 16.73 -11.32
N ALA A 472 -9.29 15.46 -11.36
CA ALA A 472 -8.01 15.00 -10.85
C ALA A 472 -6.85 15.76 -11.51
N ALA A 473 -6.83 15.86 -12.84
CA ALA A 473 -5.80 16.62 -13.55
C ALA A 473 -5.74 18.08 -13.11
N ALA A 474 -6.88 18.78 -13.05
CA ALA A 474 -6.92 20.17 -12.61
C ALA A 474 -6.45 20.33 -11.15
N LYS A 475 -6.87 19.44 -10.25
CA LYS A 475 -6.55 19.51 -8.82
C LYS A 475 -5.10 19.11 -8.50
N SER A 476 -4.49 18.21 -9.26
CA SER A 476 -3.03 18.00 -9.19
C SER A 476 -2.27 19.16 -9.79
N GLY A 477 -2.75 19.75 -10.89
CA GLY A 477 -2.13 20.93 -11.48
C GLY A 477 -2.07 22.13 -10.52
N VAL A 478 -3.06 22.25 -9.63
CA VAL A 478 -3.05 23.21 -8.52
C VAL A 478 -1.89 22.94 -7.55
N ILE A 479 -1.54 21.69 -7.28
CA ILE A 479 -0.39 21.33 -6.42
C ILE A 479 0.91 21.82 -7.06
N GLY A 480 1.13 21.54 -8.35
CA GLY A 480 2.32 22.02 -9.06
C GLY A 480 2.40 23.54 -9.13
N PHE A 481 1.25 24.22 -9.28
CA PHE A 481 1.15 25.68 -9.20
C PHE A 481 1.53 26.22 -7.81
N THR A 482 1.02 25.61 -6.75
CA THR A 482 1.36 25.94 -5.36
C THR A 482 2.85 25.77 -5.08
N ASN A 483 3.44 24.63 -5.45
CA ASN A 483 4.82 24.32 -5.14
C ASN A 483 5.79 25.31 -5.81
N ALA A 484 5.55 25.66 -7.08
CA ALA A 484 6.38 26.64 -7.78
C ALA A 484 6.25 28.05 -7.18
N LEU A 485 5.02 28.50 -6.85
CA LEU A 485 4.82 29.83 -6.25
C LEU A 485 5.30 29.92 -4.80
N ALA A 486 5.38 28.81 -4.08
CA ALA A 486 5.98 28.79 -2.75
C ALA A 486 7.44 29.22 -2.79
N LEU A 487 8.16 28.86 -3.86
CA LEU A 487 9.55 29.27 -4.09
C LEU A 487 9.63 30.76 -4.43
N GLU A 488 8.81 31.24 -5.38
CA GLU A 488 8.83 32.65 -5.82
C GLU A 488 8.30 33.64 -4.77
N GLY A 489 7.36 33.21 -3.92
CA GLY A 489 6.73 34.04 -2.90
C GLY A 489 7.61 34.27 -1.67
N LYS A 490 8.59 33.39 -1.42
CA LYS A 490 9.40 33.36 -0.19
C LYS A 490 10.08 34.70 0.10
N GLU A 491 10.72 35.30 -0.90
CA GLU A 491 11.45 36.58 -0.77
C GLU A 491 10.53 37.78 -0.50
N HIS A 492 9.22 37.61 -0.73
CA HIS A 492 8.22 38.65 -0.58
C HIS A 492 7.28 38.41 0.61
N ASN A 493 7.60 37.44 1.48
CA ASN A 493 6.73 37.01 2.59
C ASN A 493 5.31 36.67 2.07
N ILE A 494 5.27 35.99 0.92
CA ILE A 494 4.06 35.40 0.36
C ILE A 494 4.16 33.89 0.58
N THR A 495 3.26 33.33 1.38
CA THR A 495 3.15 31.88 1.54
C THR A 495 1.96 31.35 0.78
N ILE A 496 2.09 30.15 0.24
CA ILE A 496 1.04 29.48 -0.53
C ILE A 496 1.03 28.00 -0.18
N ASN A 497 -0.15 27.44 0.14
CA ASN A 497 -0.30 26.03 0.51
C ASN A 497 -1.51 25.40 -0.21
N SER A 498 -1.47 24.08 -0.35
CA SER A 498 -2.56 23.28 -0.95
C SER A 498 -3.30 22.52 0.13
N VAL A 499 -4.64 22.53 0.08
CA VAL A 499 -5.48 21.82 1.05
C VAL A 499 -6.46 20.91 0.31
N ALA A 500 -6.53 19.64 0.71
CA ALA A 500 -7.49 18.64 0.28
C ALA A 500 -8.57 18.48 1.37
N PRO A 501 -9.70 19.21 1.27
CA PRO A 501 -10.77 19.11 2.24
C PRO A 501 -11.66 17.89 1.98
N ASN A 502 -12.12 17.25 3.05
CA ASN A 502 -13.30 16.40 3.06
C ASN A 502 -14.41 17.05 3.89
N ALA A 503 -15.52 17.38 3.24
CA ALA A 503 -16.71 17.93 3.86
C ALA A 503 -17.95 17.57 3.05
N GLY A 504 -19.08 17.44 3.74
CA GLY A 504 -20.43 17.43 3.20
C GLY A 504 -20.74 18.77 2.53
N THR A 505 -20.85 18.72 1.21
CA THR A 505 -21.17 19.85 0.35
C THR A 505 -22.08 19.37 -0.78
N ARG A 506 -22.57 20.30 -1.61
CA ARG A 506 -23.28 19.96 -2.84
C ARG A 506 -22.45 19.05 -3.77
N MET A 507 -21.12 19.11 -3.72
CA MET A 507 -20.24 18.26 -4.53
C MET A 507 -20.22 16.82 -4.00
N THR A 508 -19.99 16.64 -2.70
CA THR A 508 -19.86 15.32 -2.07
C THR A 508 -21.19 14.61 -1.86
N ALA A 509 -22.30 15.34 -1.77
CA ALA A 509 -23.66 14.78 -1.73
C ALA A 509 -24.04 13.95 -2.98
N THR A 510 -23.27 14.05 -4.07
CA THR A 510 -23.48 13.22 -5.27
C THR A 510 -23.02 11.77 -5.09
N ILE A 511 -22.15 11.51 -4.11
CA ILE A 511 -21.51 10.21 -3.88
C ILE A 511 -21.59 9.73 -2.43
N MET A 512 -22.04 10.57 -1.49
CA MET A 512 -22.21 10.26 -0.07
C MET A 512 -23.69 10.21 0.32
N PRO A 513 -24.11 9.26 1.18
CA PRO A 513 -25.41 9.31 1.84
C PRO A 513 -25.64 10.61 2.61
N GLN A 514 -26.89 11.08 2.65
CA GLN A 514 -27.27 12.38 3.21
C GLN A 514 -26.85 12.55 4.67
N GLU A 515 -26.98 11.50 5.49
CA GLU A 515 -26.53 11.49 6.88
C GLU A 515 -25.02 11.79 7.01
N MET A 516 -24.20 11.28 6.08
CA MET A 516 -22.76 11.59 6.05
C MET A 516 -22.50 13.05 5.71
N VAL A 517 -23.24 13.59 4.74
CA VAL A 517 -23.13 14.99 4.30
C VAL A 517 -23.43 15.94 5.47
N GLU A 518 -24.41 15.59 6.30
CA GLU A 518 -24.80 16.40 7.47
C GLU A 518 -23.76 16.34 8.60
N LEU A 519 -23.08 15.21 8.76
CA LEU A 519 -22.04 15.00 9.76
C LEU A 519 -20.72 15.67 9.41
N LEU A 520 -20.31 15.64 8.13
CA LEU A 520 -19.03 16.18 7.66
C LEU A 520 -19.12 17.70 7.43
N LYS A 521 -19.19 18.48 8.50
CA LYS A 521 -19.44 19.93 8.38
C LYS A 521 -18.29 20.69 7.69
N PRO A 522 -18.57 21.58 6.71
CA PRO A 522 -17.57 22.47 6.11
C PRO A 522 -16.77 23.30 7.12
N GLU A 523 -17.38 23.65 8.24
CA GLU A 523 -16.76 24.42 9.32
C GLU A 523 -15.55 23.69 9.94
N TYR A 524 -15.48 22.36 9.82
CA TYR A 524 -14.37 21.57 10.35
C TYR A 524 -13.06 21.72 9.57
N THR A 525 -13.06 22.39 8.41
CA THR A 525 -11.84 22.62 7.63
C THR A 525 -11.31 24.05 7.76
N ALA A 526 -12.14 24.99 8.22
CA ALA A 526 -11.81 26.41 8.31
C ALA A 526 -10.65 26.75 9.29
N PRO A 527 -10.51 26.10 10.47
CA PRO A 527 -9.44 26.41 11.41
C PRO A 527 -8.04 26.24 10.83
N LEU A 528 -7.79 25.15 10.11
CA LEU A 528 -6.51 24.92 9.42
C LEU A 528 -6.22 26.02 8.40
N ILE A 529 -7.22 26.37 7.58
CA ILE A 529 -7.07 27.38 6.53
C ILE A 529 -6.76 28.75 7.13
N SER A 530 -7.44 29.14 8.21
CA SER A 530 -7.11 30.36 8.93
C SER A 530 -5.73 30.28 9.58
N PHE A 531 -5.30 29.15 10.13
CA PHE A 531 -3.96 29.06 10.70
C PHE A 531 -2.86 29.18 9.63
N LEU A 532 -2.98 28.45 8.51
CA LEU A 532 -2.04 28.50 7.38
C LEU A 532 -1.93 29.90 6.74
N THR A 533 -2.93 30.75 6.94
CA THR A 533 -2.98 32.12 6.41
C THR A 533 -2.75 33.18 7.48
N HIS A 534 -2.47 32.79 8.72
CA HIS A 534 -2.12 33.72 9.77
C HIS A 534 -0.66 34.18 9.61
N GLU A 535 -0.33 35.38 10.10
CA GLU A 535 1.03 35.95 9.97
C GLU A 535 2.09 35.15 10.74
N SER A 536 1.70 34.47 11.83
CA SER A 536 2.58 33.61 12.62
C SER A 536 2.92 32.27 11.93
N CYS A 537 2.15 31.86 10.92
CA CYS A 537 2.44 30.64 10.19
C CYS A 537 3.40 30.94 9.03
N THR A 538 4.54 30.26 9.02
CA THR A 538 5.58 30.39 7.99
C THR A 538 5.56 29.23 6.98
N ALA A 539 4.65 28.28 7.14
CA ALA A 539 4.53 27.15 6.24
C ALA A 539 4.15 27.60 4.82
N THR A 540 4.85 27.06 3.83
CA THR A 540 4.63 27.33 2.40
C THR A 540 4.98 26.07 1.60
N GLY A 541 4.32 25.85 0.47
CA GLY A 541 4.47 24.63 -0.34
C GLY A 541 3.92 23.36 0.33
N GLY A 542 3.22 23.49 1.46
CA GLY A 542 2.64 22.36 2.18
C GLY A 542 1.39 21.81 1.49
N ILE A 543 1.19 20.51 1.62
CA ILE A 543 0.00 19.79 1.15
C ILE A 543 -0.66 19.19 2.39
N TYR A 544 -1.90 19.58 2.66
CA TYR A 544 -2.63 19.15 3.85
C TYR A 544 -3.95 18.50 3.48
N GLU A 545 -4.35 17.49 4.24
CA GLU A 545 -5.68 16.90 4.18
C GLU A 545 -6.44 17.22 5.47
N VAL A 546 -7.72 17.56 5.34
CA VAL A 546 -8.52 18.04 6.48
C VAL A 546 -9.98 17.65 6.33
N GLY A 547 -10.59 17.19 7.42
CA GLY A 547 -11.99 16.78 7.48
C GLY A 547 -12.27 16.08 8.80
N SER A 548 -13.53 15.97 9.23
CA SER A 548 -13.88 15.30 10.50
C SER A 548 -13.12 15.81 11.73
N CYS A 549 -12.78 17.12 11.76
CA CYS A 549 -11.92 17.74 12.77
C CYS A 549 -10.53 17.07 12.91
N TRP A 550 -10.04 16.47 11.84
CA TRP A 550 -8.69 15.92 11.74
C TRP A 550 -7.90 16.67 10.67
N VAL A 551 -6.61 16.84 10.93
CA VAL A 551 -5.66 17.51 10.04
C VAL A 551 -4.39 16.65 9.93
N ALA A 552 -3.96 16.39 8.71
CA ALA A 552 -2.67 15.78 8.41
C ALA A 552 -1.94 16.49 7.27
N ARG A 553 -0.63 16.24 7.17
CA ARG A 553 0.23 16.71 6.09
C ARG A 553 0.61 15.54 5.20
N LEU A 554 0.74 15.82 3.91
CA LEU A 554 1.27 14.90 2.91
C LEU A 554 2.64 15.35 2.43
N ARG A 555 3.50 14.39 2.10
CA ARG A 555 4.77 14.59 1.39
C ARG A 555 5.05 13.43 0.42
N TRP A 556 6.03 13.63 -0.44
CA TRP A 556 6.57 12.56 -1.27
C TRP A 556 7.52 11.69 -0.45
N GLN A 557 7.34 10.38 -0.53
CA GLN A 557 8.37 9.40 -0.18
C GLN A 557 8.84 8.75 -1.47
N ARG A 558 10.16 8.63 -1.64
CA ARG A 558 10.82 7.93 -2.74
C ARG A 558 11.52 6.70 -2.19
N SER A 559 11.32 5.55 -2.83
CA SER A 559 12.06 4.31 -2.55
C SER A 559 13.58 4.51 -2.58
N GLY A 560 14.34 3.63 -1.94
CA GLY A 560 15.79 3.58 -2.14
C GLY A 560 16.22 3.43 -3.59
N GLY A 561 15.38 2.78 -4.41
CA GLY A 561 15.59 2.67 -5.84
C GLY A 561 16.74 1.74 -6.21
N ALA A 562 17.09 1.70 -7.49
CA ALA A 562 18.26 1.02 -8.00
C ALA A 562 19.13 1.94 -8.87
N SER A 563 20.44 1.70 -8.76
CA SER A 563 21.50 2.40 -9.48
C SER A 563 22.16 1.46 -10.49
N PHE A 564 22.39 1.96 -11.69
CA PHE A 564 23.01 1.26 -12.80
C PHE A 564 24.25 2.03 -13.28
N ALA A 565 25.28 1.30 -13.72
CA ALA A 565 26.52 1.91 -14.18
C ALA A 565 26.29 2.82 -15.39
N ILE A 566 26.89 4.01 -15.37
CA ILE A 566 26.66 5.06 -16.38
C ILE A 566 27.53 4.93 -17.63
N ASN A 567 28.55 4.08 -17.60
CA ASN A 567 29.39 3.76 -18.77
C ASN A 567 28.89 2.54 -19.55
N LYS A 568 27.84 1.86 -19.10
CA LYS A 568 27.22 0.73 -19.80
C LYS A 568 25.82 1.09 -20.31
N LEU A 569 25.40 0.44 -21.39
CA LEU A 569 24.04 0.57 -21.87
C LEU A 569 23.07 -0.07 -20.86
N LEU A 570 22.05 0.68 -20.44
CA LEU A 570 21.01 0.16 -19.56
C LEU A 570 19.95 -0.57 -20.40
N TYR A 571 19.64 -1.80 -20.03
CA TYR A 571 18.62 -2.61 -20.71
C TYR A 571 17.36 -2.78 -19.84
N PRO A 572 16.16 -2.89 -20.46
CA PRO A 572 14.90 -3.16 -19.73
C PRO A 572 14.96 -4.40 -18.83
N GLU A 573 15.71 -5.42 -19.24
CA GLU A 573 15.92 -6.65 -18.47
C GLU A 573 16.68 -6.40 -17.17
N SER A 574 17.66 -5.48 -17.18
CA SER A 574 18.39 -5.06 -15.99
C SER A 574 17.48 -4.37 -14.97
N ILE A 575 16.47 -3.62 -15.45
CA ILE A 575 15.43 -3.04 -14.61
C ILE A 575 14.55 -4.15 -14.04
N ALA A 576 14.17 -5.14 -14.85
CA ALA A 576 13.35 -6.25 -14.40
C ALA A 576 14.02 -7.09 -13.30
N THR A 577 15.34 -7.33 -13.39
CA THR A 577 16.09 -8.08 -12.37
C THR A 577 16.20 -7.31 -11.05
N ARG A 578 16.29 -5.98 -11.11
CA ARG A 578 16.36 -5.09 -9.94
C ARG A 578 15.00 -4.49 -9.55
N TRP A 579 13.90 -4.99 -10.11
CA TRP A 579 12.58 -4.36 -9.95
C TRP A 579 12.14 -4.27 -8.49
N ARG A 580 12.44 -5.31 -7.70
CA ARG A 580 12.14 -5.31 -6.26
C ARG A 580 12.80 -4.15 -5.54
N ASP A 581 14.08 -3.89 -5.79
CA ASP A 581 14.84 -2.80 -5.19
C ASP A 581 14.32 -1.43 -5.64
N ILE A 582 13.89 -1.31 -6.90
CA ILE A 582 13.34 -0.08 -7.47
C ILE A 582 12.05 0.36 -6.77
N ILE A 583 11.24 -0.59 -6.32
CA ILE A 583 9.92 -0.32 -5.70
C ILE A 583 9.91 -0.53 -4.19
N ASN A 584 11.06 -0.80 -3.56
CA ASN A 584 11.14 -1.07 -2.14
C ASN A 584 11.22 0.24 -1.32
N PHE A 585 10.24 0.42 -0.43
CA PHE A 585 10.21 1.55 0.51
C PHE A 585 10.61 1.15 1.93
N GLU A 586 10.88 -0.14 2.16
CA GLU A 586 11.02 -0.72 3.51
C GLU A 586 12.46 -1.22 3.79
N ASP A 587 13.43 -0.84 2.95
CA ASP A 587 14.85 -1.19 3.14
C ASP A 587 15.67 -0.08 3.82
N GLY A 588 15.01 0.97 4.33
CA GLY A 588 15.62 2.08 5.06
C GLY A 588 16.47 3.02 4.19
N ARG A 589 16.40 2.90 2.85
CA ARG A 589 17.07 3.80 1.91
C ARG A 589 16.13 4.84 1.31
N ASP A 590 14.87 4.85 1.72
CA ASP A 590 13.88 5.80 1.23
C ASP A 590 14.26 7.24 1.58
N THR A 591 13.78 8.17 0.77
CA THR A 591 14.09 9.60 0.87
C THR A 591 12.83 10.43 0.72
N TYR A 592 12.84 11.68 1.20
CA TYR A 592 11.66 12.56 1.21
C TYR A 592 11.95 13.87 0.49
N PRO A 593 12.18 13.84 -0.84
CA PRO A 593 12.55 15.03 -1.58
C PRO A 593 11.44 16.09 -1.51
N THR A 594 11.84 17.31 -1.18
CA THR A 594 10.98 18.51 -1.14
C THR A 594 11.39 19.55 -2.17
N THR A 595 12.59 19.44 -2.74
CA THR A 595 13.09 20.27 -3.84
C THR A 595 13.64 19.43 -4.99
N ILE A 596 13.88 20.06 -6.13
CA ILE A 596 14.54 19.41 -7.27
C ILE A 596 15.95 18.98 -6.88
N GLU A 597 16.70 19.81 -6.15
CA GLU A 597 18.07 19.52 -5.72
C GLU A 597 18.11 18.24 -4.88
N GLU A 598 17.22 18.10 -3.89
CA GLU A 598 17.10 16.90 -3.05
C GLU A 598 16.72 15.65 -3.85
N SER A 599 15.78 15.79 -4.80
CA SER A 599 15.44 14.69 -5.72
C SER A 599 16.67 14.24 -6.53
N THR A 600 17.51 15.17 -6.97
CA THR A 600 18.65 14.83 -7.85
C THR A 600 19.89 14.32 -7.11
N ALA A 601 19.95 14.42 -5.78
CA ALA A 601 21.12 14.00 -4.99
C ALA A 601 21.55 12.55 -5.28
N GLN A 602 20.59 11.61 -5.33
CA GLN A 602 20.90 10.20 -5.60
C GLN A 602 21.41 9.96 -7.04
N MET A 603 20.92 10.76 -7.98
CA MET A 603 21.35 10.71 -9.38
C MET A 603 22.76 11.27 -9.54
N GLN A 604 23.10 12.34 -8.80
CA GLN A 604 24.45 12.90 -8.75
C GLN A 604 25.47 11.92 -8.14
N VAL A 605 25.08 11.19 -7.09
CA VAL A 605 25.91 10.10 -6.52
C VAL A 605 26.18 9.03 -7.58
N ASN A 606 25.18 8.68 -8.38
CA ASN A 606 25.32 7.66 -9.42
C ASN A 606 26.21 8.08 -10.61
N LEU A 607 26.51 9.37 -10.78
CA LEU A 607 27.43 9.83 -11.83
C LEU A 607 28.87 9.29 -11.66
N LYS A 608 29.21 8.79 -10.47
CA LYS A 608 30.50 8.15 -10.17
C LYS A 608 30.46 6.62 -10.33
N ASN A 609 29.29 6.05 -10.61
CA ASN A 609 29.09 4.60 -10.75
C ASN A 609 29.53 4.14 -12.15
N VAL A 610 30.82 3.86 -12.29
CA VAL A 610 31.47 3.38 -13.51
C VAL A 610 31.91 1.94 -13.29
N ASP A 611 31.56 1.05 -14.21
CA ASP A 611 32.01 -0.34 -14.18
C ASP A 611 33.45 -0.42 -14.73
N GLU A 612 34.40 -0.87 -13.91
CA GLU A 612 35.84 -0.95 -14.23
C GLU A 612 36.24 -2.29 -14.88
N SER A 613 35.29 -3.20 -15.12
CA SER A 613 35.57 -4.47 -15.80
C SER A 613 35.98 -4.22 -17.26
N PRO A 614 37.05 -4.85 -17.78
CA PRO A 614 37.50 -4.62 -19.15
C PRO A 614 36.39 -4.94 -20.16
N GLU A 615 36.10 -3.96 -21.04
CA GLU A 615 35.13 -4.10 -22.13
C GLU A 615 35.55 -5.26 -23.03
N THR A 616 34.83 -6.37 -22.96
CA THR A 616 34.90 -7.40 -24.00
C THR A 616 34.01 -6.93 -25.14
N GLU A 617 34.63 -6.60 -26.27
CA GLU A 617 33.94 -6.30 -27.52
C GLU A 617 32.92 -7.41 -27.82
N GLU A 618 31.65 -7.03 -28.00
CA GLU A 618 30.58 -7.93 -28.45
C GLU A 618 30.97 -8.56 -29.79
N LYS A 619 31.35 -9.84 -29.77
CA LYS A 619 31.36 -10.69 -30.97
C LYS A 619 30.16 -11.63 -30.96
N GLU A 620 29.62 -11.81 -32.16
CA GLU A 620 28.47 -12.61 -32.58
C GLU A 620 28.25 -13.95 -31.83
N PRO A 621 27.00 -14.48 -31.84
CA PRO A 621 26.66 -15.66 -31.06
C PRO A 621 27.48 -16.88 -31.53
N PRO A 622 28.07 -17.68 -30.63
CA PRO A 622 28.92 -18.77 -31.04
C PRO A 622 28.08 -19.88 -31.68
N LYS A 623 28.58 -20.37 -32.83
CA LYS A 623 28.15 -21.64 -33.42
C LYS A 623 28.49 -22.80 -32.48
N LYS A 624 27.61 -23.80 -32.49
CA LYS A 624 27.82 -25.10 -31.86
C LYS A 624 29.14 -25.72 -32.36
N GLU A 625 30.08 -25.93 -31.46
CA GLU A 625 31.13 -26.93 -31.65
C GLU A 625 31.27 -27.78 -30.38
N GLU A 626 31.37 -29.07 -30.66
CA GLU A 626 31.52 -30.19 -29.75
C GLU A 626 32.88 -30.09 -29.04
N THR A 627 32.88 -30.18 -27.72
CA THR A 627 34.13 -30.30 -26.96
C THR A 627 34.38 -31.77 -26.63
N GLU A 628 35.41 -32.32 -27.28
CA GLU A 628 36.13 -33.50 -26.83
C GLU A 628 36.76 -33.25 -25.46
N VAL A 629 36.76 -34.32 -24.67
CA VAL A 629 37.30 -34.44 -23.33
C VAL A 629 38.81 -34.67 -23.42
N ASN A 630 39.61 -33.88 -22.68
CA ASN A 630 40.67 -34.33 -21.75
C ASN A 630 41.64 -33.18 -21.45
N ASP A 631 41.72 -32.76 -20.19
CA ASP A 631 42.92 -33.08 -19.41
C ASP A 631 42.61 -33.02 -17.90
N GLU A 632 42.84 -34.15 -17.25
CA GLU A 632 42.82 -34.33 -15.80
C GLU A 632 44.08 -33.69 -15.20
N ASN A 633 43.88 -32.83 -14.18
CA ASN A 633 44.72 -32.61 -13.00
C ASN A 633 44.87 -31.12 -12.62
N SER A 634 43.88 -30.60 -11.88
CA SER A 634 44.10 -29.82 -10.65
C SER A 634 42.76 -29.35 -10.08
N ILE A 635 41.96 -30.29 -9.57
CA ILE A 635 40.83 -29.93 -8.71
C ILE A 635 41.43 -29.48 -7.37
N SER A 636 41.40 -28.17 -7.11
CA SER A 636 41.78 -27.60 -5.82
C SER A 636 40.93 -28.24 -4.72
N LYS A 637 41.59 -28.86 -3.74
CA LYS A 637 40.95 -29.48 -2.57
C LYS A 637 39.96 -28.51 -1.91
N ILE A 638 38.77 -29.00 -1.56
CA ILE A 638 37.78 -28.23 -0.78
C ILE A 638 38.33 -28.01 0.64
N ASP A 639 38.55 -26.75 1.01
CA ASP A 639 38.91 -26.37 2.37
C ASP A 639 37.65 -26.16 3.21
N THR A 640 37.23 -27.22 3.92
CA THR A 640 36.05 -27.20 4.79
C THR A 640 36.19 -26.21 5.95
N GLU A 641 37.40 -25.95 6.42
CA GLU A 641 37.65 -25.02 7.53
C GLU A 641 37.54 -23.56 7.07
N ALA A 642 37.96 -23.25 5.84
CA ALA A 642 37.71 -21.96 5.22
C ALA A 642 36.21 -21.70 5.02
N ILE A 643 35.46 -22.71 4.58
CA ILE A 643 34.01 -22.60 4.38
C ILE A 643 33.27 -22.32 5.70
N LYS A 644 33.61 -23.03 6.78
CA LYS A 644 33.02 -22.80 8.12
C LYS A 644 33.30 -21.41 8.67
N LYS A 645 34.42 -20.80 8.30
CA LYS A 645 34.82 -19.44 8.71
C LYS A 645 34.16 -18.34 7.88
N THR A 646 33.36 -18.69 6.86
CA THR A 646 32.69 -17.70 6.03
C THR A 646 31.63 -16.95 6.83
N GLU A 647 31.74 -15.62 6.86
CA GLU A 647 30.75 -14.76 7.49
C GLU A 647 29.67 -14.36 6.47
N PHE A 648 28.40 -14.48 6.89
CA PHE A 648 27.25 -14.02 6.12
C PHE A 648 26.68 -12.75 6.76
N PRO A 649 26.21 -11.78 5.96
CA PRO A 649 25.64 -10.54 6.49
C PRO A 649 24.41 -10.83 7.35
N LYS A 650 24.14 -9.94 8.31
CA LYS A 650 22.87 -9.98 9.07
C LYS A 650 21.74 -9.52 8.15
N GLU A 651 20.59 -10.18 8.20
CA GLU A 651 19.43 -9.82 7.40
C GLU A 651 18.24 -9.51 8.28
N ARG A 652 17.50 -8.47 7.90
CA ARG A 652 16.21 -8.13 8.52
C ARG A 652 15.09 -8.88 7.83
N PHE A 653 14.15 -9.39 8.62
CA PHE A 653 12.92 -9.99 8.16
C PHE A 653 11.74 -9.33 8.88
N GLN A 654 10.96 -8.55 8.13
CA GLN A 654 9.76 -7.91 8.64
C GLN A 654 8.53 -8.74 8.26
N TYR A 655 7.65 -8.94 9.22
CA TYR A 655 6.41 -9.67 9.02
C TYR A 655 5.27 -9.02 9.80
N SER A 656 4.06 -9.28 9.33
CA SER A 656 2.82 -8.80 9.89
C SER A 656 1.87 -9.95 10.21
N GLU A 657 0.73 -9.63 10.80
CA GLU A 657 -0.35 -10.57 11.07
C GLU A 657 -0.80 -11.26 9.78
N ARG A 658 -0.73 -10.58 8.63
CA ARG A 658 -0.99 -11.17 7.31
C ARG A 658 -0.06 -12.35 7.02
N ASP A 659 1.22 -12.23 7.30
CA ASP A 659 2.22 -13.26 6.99
C ASP A 659 2.07 -14.46 7.94
N VAL A 660 1.73 -14.20 9.20
CA VAL A 660 1.35 -15.22 10.19
C VAL A 660 0.09 -15.98 9.76
N ILE A 661 -0.95 -15.28 9.30
CA ILE A 661 -2.19 -15.90 8.79
C ILE A 661 -1.90 -16.71 7.54
N LEU A 662 -1.10 -16.17 6.61
CA LEU A 662 -0.73 -16.85 5.38
C LEU A 662 0.03 -18.14 5.66
N TYR A 663 0.96 -18.13 6.62
CA TYR A 663 1.62 -19.33 7.12
C TYR A 663 0.63 -20.32 7.72
N SER A 664 -0.27 -19.87 8.59
CA SER A 664 -1.27 -20.73 9.24
C SER A 664 -2.19 -21.41 8.22
N LEU A 665 -2.66 -20.67 7.21
CA LEU A 665 -3.42 -21.23 6.08
C LEU A 665 -2.58 -22.24 5.28
N GLY A 666 -1.30 -21.94 5.06
CA GLY A 666 -0.33 -22.84 4.44
C GLY A 666 -0.08 -24.13 5.23
N VAL A 667 -0.32 -24.13 6.54
CA VAL A 667 -0.25 -25.31 7.43
C VAL A 667 -1.61 -26.04 7.51
N GLY A 668 -2.61 -25.63 6.73
CA GLY A 668 -3.91 -26.31 6.67
C GLY A 668 -4.94 -25.78 7.67
N ILE A 669 -4.59 -24.80 8.48
CA ILE A 669 -5.53 -24.16 9.40
C ILE A 669 -6.57 -23.39 8.59
N THR A 670 -7.84 -23.50 9.00
CA THR A 670 -8.97 -22.87 8.30
C THR A 670 -9.70 -21.90 9.20
N LYS A 671 -10.73 -21.24 8.67
CA LYS A 671 -11.67 -20.38 9.43
C LYS A 671 -12.30 -21.01 10.68
N LYS A 672 -12.14 -22.33 10.88
CA LYS A 672 -12.60 -23.03 12.09
C LYS A 672 -11.78 -22.65 13.33
N GLU A 673 -10.52 -22.25 13.16
CA GLU A 673 -9.60 -21.90 14.24
C GLU A 673 -9.16 -20.43 14.09
N LEU A 674 -10.11 -19.53 14.38
CA LEU A 674 -9.93 -18.09 14.19
C LEU A 674 -8.71 -17.52 14.91
N SER A 675 -8.24 -18.16 15.99
CA SER A 675 -7.00 -17.80 16.70
C SER A 675 -5.76 -17.76 15.80
N TYR A 676 -5.73 -18.46 14.66
CA TYR A 676 -4.57 -18.48 13.77
C TYR A 676 -4.80 -17.74 12.44
N VAL A 677 -6.06 -17.45 12.09
CA VAL A 677 -6.43 -16.92 10.76
C VAL A 677 -7.22 -15.62 10.79
N TYR A 678 -7.38 -15.02 11.98
CA TYR A 678 -8.04 -13.73 12.16
C TYR A 678 -7.23 -12.87 13.12
N GLU A 679 -6.61 -11.82 12.58
CA GLU A 679 -5.71 -10.91 13.28
C GLU A 679 -6.39 -10.16 14.43
N ASN A 680 -7.71 -9.96 14.38
CA ASN A 680 -8.48 -9.35 15.47
C ASN A 680 -9.06 -10.40 16.44
N SER A 681 -8.65 -11.67 16.34
CA SER A 681 -8.90 -12.65 17.39
C SER A 681 -8.22 -12.17 18.68
N PRO A 682 -8.92 -12.11 19.82
CA PRO A 682 -8.31 -11.72 21.09
C PRO A 682 -7.21 -12.70 21.54
N ASP A 683 -7.22 -13.91 20.97
CA ASP A 683 -6.21 -14.96 21.15
C ASP A 683 -5.47 -15.22 19.82
N PHE A 684 -5.03 -14.16 19.13
CA PHE A 684 -4.30 -14.34 17.87
C PHE A 684 -2.91 -14.97 18.16
N LYS A 685 -2.69 -16.17 17.61
CA LYS A 685 -1.54 -17.03 17.91
C LYS A 685 -0.63 -17.14 16.70
N VAL A 686 0.67 -17.05 16.96
CA VAL A 686 1.71 -17.44 16.00
C VAL A 686 2.10 -18.89 16.27
N LEU A 687 2.07 -19.73 15.23
CA LEU A 687 2.53 -21.10 15.35
C LEU A 687 4.03 -21.13 15.69
N PRO A 688 4.49 -21.98 16.63
CA PRO A 688 5.90 -22.12 16.98
C PRO A 688 6.81 -22.34 15.77
N THR A 689 6.35 -23.17 14.83
CA THR A 689 7.07 -23.51 13.59
C THR A 689 7.17 -22.34 12.60
N PHE A 690 6.51 -21.21 12.86
CA PHE A 690 6.73 -19.97 12.12
C PHE A 690 8.19 -19.52 12.20
N SER A 691 8.96 -19.95 13.20
CA SER A 691 10.42 -19.71 13.29
C SER A 691 11.19 -20.14 12.03
N THR A 692 10.65 -21.10 11.29
CA THR A 692 11.25 -21.60 10.05
C THR A 692 11.15 -20.60 8.91
N VAL A 693 10.20 -19.65 8.96
CA VAL A 693 9.98 -18.63 7.93
C VAL A 693 11.14 -17.63 7.83
N PRO A 694 11.50 -16.87 8.89
CA PRO A 694 12.65 -15.97 8.83
C PRO A 694 13.96 -16.72 8.62
N ALA A 695 14.07 -17.96 9.13
CA ALA A 695 15.26 -18.79 8.93
C ALA A 695 15.42 -19.24 7.47
N MET A 696 14.35 -19.65 6.80
CA MET A 696 14.38 -20.01 5.38
C MET A 696 14.59 -18.79 4.47
N ASP A 697 14.03 -17.62 4.82
CA ASP A 697 14.33 -16.37 4.11
C ASP A 697 15.83 -16.04 4.19
N TYR A 698 16.42 -16.13 5.39
CA TYR A 698 17.86 -15.96 5.59
C TYR A 698 18.67 -16.98 4.78
N PHE A 699 18.33 -18.27 4.90
CA PHE A 699 19.01 -19.35 4.17
C PHE A 699 19.03 -19.10 2.67
N SER A 700 17.91 -18.62 2.09
CA SER A 700 17.83 -18.31 0.65
C SER A 700 18.71 -17.14 0.21
N LYS A 701 19.11 -16.26 1.14
CA LYS A 701 19.99 -15.11 0.92
C LYS A 701 21.45 -15.43 1.23
N MET A 702 21.74 -16.54 1.91
CA MET A 702 23.10 -17.05 2.04
C MET A 702 23.60 -17.37 0.63
N ASN A 703 24.61 -16.65 0.16
CA ASN A 703 25.15 -16.82 -1.19
C ASN A 703 26.02 -18.08 -1.30
N LEU A 704 25.40 -19.23 -1.10
CA LEU A 704 26.06 -20.53 -1.03
C LEU A 704 26.74 -20.92 -2.33
N ALA A 705 26.29 -20.40 -3.48
CA ALA A 705 26.93 -20.63 -4.78
C ALA A 705 28.35 -20.04 -4.87
N ASN A 706 28.65 -19.00 -4.09
CA ASN A 706 29.97 -18.39 -4.02
C ASN A 706 30.89 -19.07 -3.00
N VAL A 707 30.34 -19.96 -2.17
CA VAL A 707 31.05 -20.58 -1.03
C VAL A 707 31.24 -22.08 -1.25
N LEU A 708 30.27 -22.75 -1.87
CA LEU A 708 30.28 -24.17 -2.15
C LEU A 708 30.68 -24.44 -3.60
N PRO A 709 31.64 -25.35 -3.86
CA PRO A 709 32.00 -25.73 -5.21
C PRO A 709 30.89 -26.57 -5.85
N VAL A 710 30.54 -26.27 -7.10
CA VAL A 710 29.51 -26.99 -7.88
C VAL A 710 28.19 -27.10 -7.11
N PHE A 711 27.63 -25.94 -6.75
CA PHE A 711 26.35 -25.85 -6.02
C PHE A 711 25.19 -25.44 -6.94
N SER A 712 24.10 -26.20 -6.88
CA SER A 712 22.82 -25.89 -7.51
C SER A 712 21.72 -25.97 -6.45
N PRO A 713 20.91 -24.91 -6.27
CA PRO A 713 19.81 -24.94 -5.30
C PRO A 713 18.81 -26.08 -5.56
N GLU A 714 18.68 -26.52 -6.81
CA GLU A 714 17.79 -27.61 -7.24
C GLU A 714 18.24 -28.99 -6.75
N SER A 715 19.51 -29.15 -6.33
CA SER A 715 20.05 -30.41 -5.82
C SER A 715 19.96 -30.57 -4.29
N LEU A 716 19.42 -29.57 -3.58
CA LEU A 716 19.22 -29.59 -2.13
C LEU A 716 17.96 -30.36 -1.74
N ILE A 717 18.12 -31.40 -0.91
CA ILE A 717 17.00 -32.06 -0.24
C ILE A 717 17.19 -31.93 1.26
N GLN A 718 16.20 -31.34 1.92
CA GLN A 718 16.19 -31.27 3.36
C GLN A 718 15.97 -32.67 3.96
N THR A 719 16.96 -33.17 4.69
CA THR A 719 16.93 -34.51 5.30
C THR A 719 16.65 -34.46 6.80
N LYS A 720 16.96 -33.34 7.45
CA LYS A 720 16.70 -33.14 8.88
C LYS A 720 16.50 -31.67 9.20
N HIS A 721 15.70 -31.41 10.22
CA HIS A 721 15.54 -30.09 10.81
C HIS A 721 15.51 -30.14 12.34
N TYR A 722 16.10 -29.13 12.96
CA TYR A 722 15.95 -28.83 14.38
C TYR A 722 15.60 -27.36 14.54
N MET A 723 14.61 -27.06 15.38
CA MET A 723 14.29 -25.71 15.81
C MET A 723 14.16 -25.64 17.33
N GLU A 724 14.56 -24.52 17.91
CA GLU A 724 14.41 -24.24 19.34
C GLU A 724 13.97 -22.79 19.55
N LEU A 725 12.99 -22.62 20.43
CA LEU A 725 12.40 -21.32 20.76
C LEU A 725 12.83 -20.88 22.15
N ASN A 726 13.33 -19.66 22.25
CA ASN A 726 13.52 -18.96 23.52
C ASN A 726 12.36 -18.00 23.80
N LYS A 727 11.76 -17.46 22.74
CA LYS A 727 10.56 -16.62 22.79
C LYS A 727 9.62 -17.00 21.63
N ILE A 728 8.31 -16.88 21.85
CA ILE A 728 7.33 -17.00 20.76
C ILE A 728 7.41 -15.72 19.91
N PHE A 729 7.22 -15.87 18.61
CA PHE A 729 7.10 -14.73 17.70
C PHE A 729 5.87 -13.90 18.03
N GLU A 730 6.02 -12.59 18.08
CA GLU A 730 4.89 -11.66 18.18
C GLU A 730 4.06 -11.72 16.88
N PRO A 731 2.76 -11.37 16.87
CA PRO A 731 1.95 -11.32 15.65
C PRO A 731 2.50 -10.48 14.49
N LYS A 732 3.31 -9.48 14.82
CA LYS A 732 3.93 -8.54 13.89
C LYS A 732 5.22 -8.03 14.50
N ASP A 733 6.33 -8.15 13.78
CA ASP A 733 7.62 -7.64 14.23
C ASP A 733 8.61 -7.48 13.06
N CYS A 734 9.77 -6.89 13.34
CA CYS A 734 10.96 -6.97 12.51
C CYS A 734 12.02 -7.75 13.29
N VAL A 735 12.52 -8.85 12.74
CA VAL A 735 13.56 -9.67 13.37
C VAL A 735 14.84 -9.63 12.56
N VAL A 736 15.97 -9.90 13.20
CA VAL A 736 17.29 -9.94 12.55
C VAL A 736 17.80 -11.36 12.62
N SER A 737 18.17 -11.96 11.49
CA SER A 737 18.78 -13.29 11.45
C SER A 737 20.26 -13.21 11.11
N THR A 738 21.03 -14.13 11.70
CA THR A 738 22.42 -14.42 11.35
C THR A 738 22.57 -15.91 11.12
N GLY A 739 23.52 -16.32 10.29
CA GLY A 739 23.72 -17.73 10.02
C GLY A 739 25.15 -18.10 9.68
N LYS A 740 25.43 -19.38 9.79
CA LYS A 740 26.75 -19.98 9.52
C LYS A 740 26.61 -21.39 8.96
N ILE A 741 27.64 -21.82 8.25
CA ILE A 741 27.82 -23.22 7.88
C ILE A 741 28.45 -23.92 9.10
N VAL A 742 27.76 -24.92 9.65
CA VAL A 742 28.24 -25.70 10.80
C VAL A 742 29.25 -26.73 10.34
N ASP A 743 28.87 -27.54 9.34
CA ASP A 743 29.73 -28.55 8.74
C ASP A 743 29.22 -29.01 7.38
N ILE A 744 30.07 -29.76 6.66
CA ILE A 744 29.71 -30.47 5.44
C ILE A 744 30.21 -31.90 5.61
N ILE A 745 29.29 -32.86 5.63
CA ILE A 745 29.59 -34.27 5.95
C ILE A 745 29.53 -35.11 4.67
N LYS A 746 30.50 -35.98 4.46
CA LYS A 746 30.45 -36.97 3.38
C LYS A 746 29.46 -38.09 3.72
N THR A 747 28.65 -38.48 2.74
CA THR A 747 27.74 -39.62 2.84
C THR A 747 27.84 -40.50 1.60
N LYS A 748 27.28 -41.71 1.66
CA LYS A 748 27.23 -42.62 0.50
C LYS A 748 26.40 -42.06 -0.68
N MET A 749 25.55 -41.05 -0.44
CA MET A 749 24.64 -40.49 -1.44
C MET A 749 25.05 -39.08 -1.91
N GLY A 750 26.20 -38.56 -1.48
CA GLY A 750 26.66 -37.19 -1.73
C GLY A 750 27.19 -36.54 -0.45
N ALA A 751 27.03 -35.22 -0.30
CA ALA A 751 27.43 -34.49 0.90
C ALA A 751 26.21 -33.90 1.63
N VAL A 752 26.26 -33.81 2.96
CA VAL A 752 25.22 -33.16 3.77
C VAL A 752 25.75 -31.82 4.27
N LEU A 753 25.14 -30.74 3.81
CA LEU A 753 25.39 -29.38 4.29
C LEU A 753 24.58 -29.13 5.56
N ILE A 754 25.27 -28.74 6.64
CA ILE A 754 24.64 -28.32 7.89
C ILE A 754 24.76 -26.81 8.02
N THR A 755 23.62 -26.13 8.18
CA THR A 755 23.57 -24.68 8.42
C THR A 755 22.81 -24.37 9.70
N ALA A 756 23.29 -23.39 10.45
CA ALA A 756 22.66 -22.92 11.67
C ALA A 756 22.31 -21.44 11.51
N ILE A 757 21.07 -21.08 11.84
CA ILE A 757 20.52 -19.74 11.72
C ILE A 757 19.89 -19.36 13.05
N THR A 758 20.33 -18.23 13.61
CA THR A 758 19.80 -17.67 14.85
C THR A 758 19.06 -16.37 14.52
N THR A 759 17.86 -16.22 15.07
CA THR A 759 17.00 -15.05 14.87
C THR A 759 16.86 -14.29 16.19
N TYR A 760 17.01 -12.97 16.11
CA TYR A 760 17.01 -12.04 17.23
C TYR A 760 15.88 -11.01 17.09
N ASP A 761 15.40 -10.48 18.21
CA ASP A 761 14.55 -9.29 18.23
C ASP A 761 15.36 -8.01 17.95
N GLN A 762 14.70 -6.85 17.90
CA GLN A 762 15.35 -5.56 17.66
C GLN A 762 16.31 -5.14 18.79
N ASP A 763 16.12 -5.65 20.00
CA ASP A 763 16.97 -5.38 21.16
C ASP A 763 18.20 -6.30 21.22
N GLY A 764 18.27 -7.29 20.32
CA GLY A 764 19.37 -8.25 20.22
C GLY A 764 19.18 -9.51 21.07
N ASN A 765 18.01 -9.75 21.64
CA ASN A 765 17.71 -10.99 22.36
C ASN A 765 17.41 -12.12 21.37
N GLU A 766 17.94 -13.31 21.63
CA GLU A 766 17.68 -14.49 20.79
C GLU A 766 16.24 -14.97 20.93
N ILE A 767 15.49 -14.98 19.81
CA ILE A 767 14.12 -15.50 19.74
C ILE A 767 14.15 -17.01 19.48
N CYS A 768 14.91 -17.43 18.47
CA CYS A 768 14.96 -18.83 18.07
C CYS A 768 16.27 -19.22 17.36
N TYR A 769 16.54 -20.52 17.39
CA TYR A 769 17.63 -21.18 16.69
C TYR A 769 17.07 -22.24 15.75
N ASN A 770 17.54 -22.27 14.50
CA ASN A 770 17.19 -23.27 13.49
C ASN A 770 18.45 -23.90 12.92
N GLU A 771 18.47 -25.23 12.81
CA GLU A 771 19.53 -26.00 12.16
C GLU A 771 18.92 -26.82 11.01
N PHE A 772 19.49 -26.69 9.82
CA PHE A 772 19.05 -27.40 8.62
C PHE A 772 20.15 -28.35 8.17
N GLN A 773 19.77 -29.58 7.83
CA GLN A 773 20.64 -30.51 7.11
C GLN A 773 20.05 -30.76 5.73
N HIS A 774 20.84 -30.43 4.70
CA HIS A 774 20.47 -30.62 3.31
C HIS A 774 21.45 -31.57 2.63
N LEU A 775 20.94 -32.64 2.05
CA LEU A 775 21.69 -33.51 1.15
C LEU A 775 21.88 -32.78 -0.19
N LEU A 776 23.14 -32.66 -0.61
CA LEU A 776 23.57 -32.21 -1.93
C LEU A 776 23.67 -33.45 -2.84
N ARG A 777 22.74 -33.60 -3.78
CA ARG A 777 22.77 -34.68 -4.78
C ARG A 777 23.71 -34.34 -5.94
N HIS A 778 24.23 -35.37 -6.61
CA HIS A 778 24.95 -35.28 -7.89
C HIS A 778 26.27 -34.48 -7.88
N VAL A 779 27.01 -34.54 -6.78
CA VAL A 779 28.30 -33.83 -6.65
C VAL A 779 29.43 -34.79 -6.27
N ASP A 780 30.33 -35.02 -7.22
CA ASP A 780 31.68 -35.55 -6.98
C ASP A 780 32.57 -34.38 -6.49
N ASN A 781 33.62 -34.66 -5.69
CA ASN A 781 34.61 -33.74 -5.07
C ASN A 781 34.49 -33.46 -3.55
N TYR A 782 33.54 -34.05 -2.82
CA TYR A 782 33.45 -33.93 -1.35
C TYR A 782 34.21 -35.04 -0.59
N ASP A 783 35.18 -35.70 -1.23
CA ASP A 783 35.84 -36.88 -0.68
C ASP A 783 36.69 -36.63 0.57
N HIS A 784 37.04 -35.37 0.83
CA HIS A 784 37.83 -34.93 1.97
C HIS A 784 36.99 -34.40 3.15
N CYS A 785 35.67 -34.34 3.00
CA CYS A 785 34.77 -33.95 4.09
C CYS A 785 34.74 -35.02 5.20
N PRO A 786 34.51 -34.65 6.47
CA PRO A 786 34.34 -35.61 7.55
C PRO A 786 33.25 -36.64 7.26
N ASP A 787 33.49 -37.90 7.62
CA ASP A 787 32.51 -39.01 7.51
C ASP A 787 31.56 -39.10 8.71
N LYS A 788 31.82 -38.30 9.76
CA LYS A 788 31.01 -38.26 10.99
C LYS A 788 30.37 -36.89 11.14
N ALA A 789 29.09 -36.89 11.48
CA ALA A 789 28.38 -35.66 11.81
C ALA A 789 28.95 -35.01 13.07
N PRO A 790 29.00 -33.67 13.15
CA PRO A 790 29.42 -32.98 14.35
C PRO A 790 28.40 -33.20 15.47
N GLU A 791 28.84 -33.08 16.73
CA GLU A 791 27.91 -32.96 17.84
C GLU A 791 27.10 -31.67 17.66
N SER A 792 25.80 -31.81 17.41
CA SER A 792 24.86 -30.70 17.27
C SER A 792 23.53 -31.05 17.93
N LYS A 793 22.72 -30.03 18.23
CA LYS A 793 21.39 -30.23 18.85
C LYS A 793 20.50 -31.10 17.95
N ALA A 794 20.61 -30.95 16.62
CA ALA A 794 19.88 -31.75 15.64
C ALA A 794 20.34 -33.22 15.56
N ASN A 795 21.53 -33.55 16.05
CA ASN A 795 22.09 -34.91 16.00
C ASN A 795 21.85 -35.73 17.28
N THR A 796 21.01 -35.22 18.19
CA THR A 796 20.55 -35.99 19.36
C THR A 796 19.78 -37.23 18.91
N LEU A 797 20.17 -38.42 19.42
CA LEU A 797 19.53 -39.69 19.06
C LEU A 797 18.09 -39.76 19.60
N ILE A 798 17.13 -40.02 18.71
CA ILE A 798 15.71 -40.21 19.05
C ILE A 798 15.32 -41.65 18.70
N THR A 799 14.81 -42.40 19.69
CA THR A 799 14.32 -43.78 19.50
C THR A 799 12.81 -43.81 19.69
N ILE A 800 12.07 -44.21 18.64
CA ILE A 800 10.62 -44.38 18.74
C ILE A 800 10.27 -45.63 19.58
N PRO A 801 9.35 -45.53 20.55
CA PRO A 801 8.99 -46.67 21.40
C PRO A 801 8.36 -47.83 20.60
N LYS A 802 8.77 -49.06 20.89
CA LYS A 802 8.16 -50.28 20.32
C LYS A 802 6.84 -50.65 21.02
N ARG A 803 5.93 -49.69 21.16
CA ARG A 803 4.57 -49.84 21.71
C ARG A 803 3.56 -49.08 20.84
N LYS A 804 2.27 -49.30 21.05
CA LYS A 804 1.23 -48.52 20.35
C LYS A 804 1.36 -47.01 20.67
N PRO A 805 1.09 -46.12 19.71
CA PRO A 805 1.03 -44.68 19.95
C PRO A 805 0.00 -44.35 21.03
N ASP A 806 0.27 -43.30 21.80
CA ASP A 806 -0.68 -42.75 22.78
C ASP A 806 -1.79 -41.96 22.08
N ALA A 807 -1.47 -41.33 20.95
CA ALA A 807 -2.43 -40.64 20.11
C ALA A 807 -2.09 -40.79 18.62
N ILE A 808 -3.14 -40.78 17.79
CA ILE A 808 -3.03 -40.80 16.33
C ILE A 808 -3.98 -39.74 15.79
N VAL A 809 -3.45 -38.81 15.00
CA VAL A 809 -4.24 -37.79 14.29
C VAL A 809 -4.07 -38.00 12.79
N LYS A 810 -5.18 -37.88 12.05
CA LYS A 810 -5.20 -37.99 10.60
C LYS A 810 -5.75 -36.71 9.99
N GLU A 811 -5.01 -36.13 9.06
CA GLU A 811 -5.42 -34.93 8.35
C GLU A 811 -5.11 -35.07 6.86
N ARG A 812 -6.12 -34.81 6.02
CA ARG A 812 -5.95 -34.80 4.57
C ARG A 812 -5.54 -33.41 4.12
N THR A 813 -4.38 -33.30 3.49
CA THR A 813 -3.87 -32.04 2.94
C THR A 813 -4.69 -31.60 1.73
N SER A 814 -4.74 -30.29 1.46
CA SER A 814 -5.33 -29.78 0.21
C SER A 814 -4.44 -30.12 -1.00
N GLU A 815 -5.04 -30.22 -2.19
CA GLU A 815 -4.27 -30.27 -3.45
C GLU A 815 -3.46 -28.98 -3.66
N ASP A 816 -3.96 -27.84 -3.15
CA ASP A 816 -3.28 -26.54 -3.23
C ASP A 816 -2.32 -26.28 -2.05
N GLN A 817 -2.12 -27.25 -1.15
CA GLN A 817 -1.39 -27.02 0.12
C GLN A 817 0.04 -26.52 -0.11
N ALA A 818 0.75 -27.11 -1.07
CA ALA A 818 2.12 -26.71 -1.41
C ALA A 818 2.19 -25.31 -2.03
N ILE A 819 1.15 -24.90 -2.75
CA ILE A 819 1.03 -23.59 -3.39
C ILE A 819 0.73 -22.50 -2.35
N LEU A 820 -0.04 -22.83 -1.32
CA LEU A 820 -0.29 -21.91 -0.20
C LEU A 820 0.94 -21.77 0.69
N TYR A 821 1.54 -22.89 1.12
CA TYR A 821 2.68 -22.88 2.05
C TYR A 821 3.91 -22.16 1.48
N ARG A 822 4.21 -22.33 0.18
CA ARG A 822 5.35 -21.64 -0.46
C ARG A 822 5.28 -20.11 -0.41
N LEU A 823 4.10 -19.54 -0.23
CA LEU A 823 3.94 -18.08 -0.10
C LEU A 823 4.56 -17.55 1.20
N SER A 824 4.81 -18.41 2.17
CA SER A 824 5.47 -18.08 3.44
C SER A 824 6.99 -18.09 3.39
N GLY A 825 7.64 -18.49 2.28
CA GLY A 825 9.10 -18.30 2.15
C GLY A 825 9.80 -19.28 1.22
N ASP A 826 9.44 -20.57 1.26
CA ASP A 826 10.09 -21.60 0.45
C ASP A 826 9.55 -21.60 -0.99
N LYS A 827 10.27 -20.92 -1.89
CA LYS A 827 9.86 -20.71 -3.28
C LYS A 827 10.42 -21.76 -4.25
N ASN A 828 11.03 -22.85 -3.77
CA ASN A 828 11.60 -23.87 -4.63
C ASN A 828 10.57 -24.37 -5.66
N PRO A 829 10.88 -24.34 -6.97
CA PRO A 829 9.92 -24.66 -8.02
C PRO A 829 9.46 -26.13 -7.99
N LEU A 830 10.21 -27.05 -7.35
CA LEU A 830 9.81 -28.46 -7.26
C LEU A 830 8.47 -28.68 -6.55
N HIS A 831 8.00 -27.69 -5.77
CA HIS A 831 6.72 -27.73 -5.05
C HIS A 831 5.51 -27.26 -5.87
N VAL A 832 5.71 -26.79 -7.10
CA VAL A 832 4.61 -26.25 -7.93
C VAL A 832 4.73 -26.55 -9.42
N ASP A 833 5.95 -26.64 -9.97
CA ASP A 833 6.19 -26.87 -11.39
C ASP A 833 6.45 -28.37 -11.65
N PRO A 834 5.56 -29.06 -12.40
CA PRO A 834 5.73 -30.48 -12.73
C PRO A 834 7.04 -30.78 -13.48
N ALA A 835 7.52 -29.88 -14.34
CA ALA A 835 8.77 -30.11 -15.07
C ALA A 835 9.96 -30.11 -14.11
N MET A 836 9.98 -29.17 -13.17
CA MET A 836 11.03 -29.10 -12.15
C MET A 836 10.95 -30.24 -11.14
N ALA A 837 9.73 -30.66 -10.75
CA ALA A 837 9.53 -31.85 -9.92
C ALA A 837 10.07 -33.11 -10.62
N SER A 838 9.82 -33.26 -11.92
CA SER A 838 10.35 -34.36 -12.73
C SER A 838 11.87 -34.35 -12.82
N ILE A 839 12.50 -33.18 -13.00
CA ILE A 839 13.96 -33.04 -13.00
C ILE A 839 14.54 -33.46 -11.64
N ALA A 840 13.85 -33.16 -10.53
CA ALA A 840 14.24 -33.55 -9.18
C ALA A 840 13.94 -35.03 -8.83
N GLY A 841 13.37 -35.80 -9.76
CA GLY A 841 13.06 -37.22 -9.61
C GLY A 841 11.68 -37.54 -9.03
N TYR A 842 10.74 -36.58 -9.06
CA TYR A 842 9.35 -36.78 -8.61
C TYR A 842 8.39 -36.72 -9.80
N HIS A 843 7.39 -37.59 -9.83
CA HIS A 843 6.43 -37.63 -10.95
C HIS A 843 5.38 -36.50 -10.90
N SER A 844 5.32 -35.75 -9.80
CA SER A 844 4.41 -34.62 -9.57
C SER A 844 5.01 -33.69 -8.51
N PRO A 845 4.62 -32.41 -8.42
CA PRO A 845 5.04 -31.54 -7.34
C PRO A 845 4.77 -32.12 -5.95
N VAL A 846 5.73 -32.00 -5.04
CA VAL A 846 5.67 -32.55 -3.67
C VAL A 846 5.45 -31.44 -2.65
N LEU A 847 4.85 -31.78 -1.50
CA LEU A 847 4.68 -30.88 -0.37
C LEU A 847 6.02 -30.62 0.34
N GLN A 848 6.23 -29.40 0.84
CA GLN A 848 7.44 -29.03 1.58
C GLN A 848 7.58 -29.86 2.86
N SER A 849 8.78 -30.39 3.14
CA SER A 849 9.07 -31.13 4.38
C SER A 849 8.74 -30.32 5.64
N LEU A 850 9.02 -29.02 5.62
CA LEU A 850 8.68 -28.10 6.72
C LEU A 850 7.17 -27.87 6.88
N CYS A 851 6.38 -27.98 5.79
CA CYS A 851 4.91 -27.94 5.89
C CYS A 851 4.39 -29.18 6.62
N VAL A 852 4.89 -30.37 6.26
CA VAL A 852 4.55 -31.63 6.94
C VAL A 852 4.95 -31.57 8.42
N LEU A 853 6.12 -31.01 8.72
CA LEU A 853 6.58 -30.79 10.09
C LEU A 853 5.63 -29.86 10.86
N ALA A 854 5.23 -28.74 10.26
CA ALA A 854 4.32 -27.79 10.88
C ALA A 854 2.94 -28.39 11.17
N ILE A 855 2.35 -29.13 10.22
CA ILE A 855 1.08 -29.84 10.40
C ILE A 855 1.19 -30.85 11.55
N SER A 856 2.24 -31.67 11.55
CA SER A 856 2.44 -32.66 12.62
C SER A 856 2.70 -32.05 13.99
N THR A 857 3.34 -30.87 14.05
CA THR A 857 3.53 -30.11 15.28
C THR A 857 2.21 -29.52 15.77
N LEU A 858 1.35 -29.05 14.86
CA LEU A 858 0.00 -28.60 15.19
C LEU A 858 -0.84 -29.74 15.78
N HIS A 859 -0.77 -30.95 15.22
CA HIS A 859 -1.44 -32.12 15.79
C HIS A 859 -0.99 -32.37 17.25
N ILE A 860 0.30 -32.22 17.55
CA ILE A 860 0.84 -32.36 18.91
C ILE A 860 0.32 -31.25 19.82
N ILE A 861 0.34 -30.00 19.37
CA ILE A 861 -0.17 -28.84 20.13
C ILE A 861 -1.65 -29.02 20.49
N GLN A 862 -2.46 -29.47 19.54
CA GLN A 862 -3.89 -29.73 19.75
C GLN A 862 -4.12 -30.94 20.68
N THR A 863 -3.27 -31.96 20.61
CA THR A 863 -3.46 -33.22 21.37
C THR A 863 -2.91 -33.17 22.79
N PHE A 864 -1.72 -32.61 22.99
CA PHE A 864 -0.97 -32.67 24.26
C PHE A 864 -0.80 -31.32 24.96
N CYS A 865 -1.12 -30.20 24.27
CA CYS A 865 -0.90 -28.85 24.80
C CYS A 865 -2.18 -28.02 24.92
N TYR A 866 -3.38 -28.58 24.71
CA TYR A 866 -4.65 -27.83 24.71
C TYR A 866 -4.61 -26.56 23.83
N SER A 867 -3.95 -26.64 22.68
CA SER A 867 -3.75 -25.49 21.77
C SER A 867 -2.94 -24.33 22.37
N ASP A 868 -2.15 -24.58 23.42
CA ASP A 868 -1.13 -23.64 23.92
C ASP A 868 0.16 -23.76 23.10
N VAL A 869 0.43 -22.73 22.31
CA VAL A 869 1.64 -22.65 21.47
C VAL A 869 2.90 -22.37 22.29
N ALA A 870 2.78 -21.79 23.49
CA ALA A 870 3.91 -21.47 24.36
C ALA A 870 4.59 -22.71 24.95
N SER A 871 3.88 -23.82 24.96
CA SER A 871 4.35 -25.10 25.48
C SER A 871 5.47 -25.71 24.65
N ILE A 872 5.74 -25.27 23.42
CA ILE A 872 6.77 -25.87 22.54
C ILE A 872 8.16 -25.26 22.83
N LYS A 873 9.13 -26.10 23.24
CA LYS A 873 10.54 -25.69 23.40
C LYS A 873 11.34 -25.91 22.13
N SER A 874 11.29 -27.12 21.60
CA SER A 874 12.04 -27.50 20.40
C SER A 874 11.33 -28.59 19.62
N VAL A 875 11.63 -28.65 18.33
CA VAL A 875 11.13 -29.66 17.39
C VAL A 875 12.31 -30.20 16.61
N GLN A 876 12.45 -31.53 16.56
CA GLN A 876 13.46 -32.23 15.77
C GLN A 876 12.77 -33.28 14.90
N ALA A 877 13.17 -33.41 13.64
CA ALA A 877 12.62 -34.42 12.74
C ALA A 877 13.59 -34.84 11.63
N ASP A 878 13.59 -36.14 11.31
CA ASP A 878 14.23 -36.68 10.10
C ASP A 878 13.19 -36.84 8.99
N PHE A 879 13.47 -36.26 7.82
CA PHE A 879 12.65 -36.38 6.63
C PHE A 879 13.16 -37.56 5.79
N VAL A 880 12.38 -38.64 5.75
CA VAL A 880 12.79 -39.92 5.14
C VAL A 880 12.06 -40.23 3.84
N SER A 881 10.96 -39.51 3.54
CA SER A 881 10.25 -39.61 2.27
C SER A 881 9.44 -38.34 1.99
N HIS A 882 8.79 -38.27 0.82
CA HIS A 882 8.01 -37.13 0.35
C HIS A 882 6.50 -37.35 0.55
N VAL A 883 5.73 -36.27 0.48
CA VAL A 883 4.26 -36.24 0.50
C VAL A 883 3.77 -35.54 -0.76
N PHE A 884 2.73 -36.05 -1.40
CA PHE A 884 2.02 -35.33 -2.45
C PHE A 884 0.87 -34.51 -1.86
N PRO A 885 0.66 -33.25 -2.31
CA PRO A 885 -0.53 -32.49 -1.93
C PRO A 885 -1.81 -33.29 -2.24
N GLY A 886 -2.76 -33.32 -1.30
CA GLY A 886 -3.97 -34.15 -1.38
C GLY A 886 -3.91 -35.47 -0.62
N GLU A 887 -2.73 -35.91 -0.19
CA GLU A 887 -2.55 -37.10 0.65
C GLU A 887 -2.94 -36.85 2.12
N THR A 888 -3.27 -37.93 2.81
CA THR A 888 -3.61 -37.99 4.23
C THR A 888 -2.37 -38.26 5.06
N LEU A 889 -2.03 -37.30 5.92
CA LEU A 889 -1.00 -37.42 6.93
C LEU A 889 -1.57 -38.12 8.17
N GLN A 890 -0.94 -39.20 8.60
CA GLN A 890 -1.19 -39.83 9.90
C GLN A 890 -0.01 -39.56 10.83
N THR A 891 -0.21 -38.74 11.86
CA THR A 891 0.79 -38.45 12.90
C THR A 891 0.56 -39.40 14.08
N ASN A 892 1.53 -40.29 14.31
CA ASN A 892 1.54 -41.20 15.46
C ASN A 892 2.40 -40.58 16.56
N MET A 893 1.89 -40.47 17.77
CA MET A 893 2.53 -39.73 18.87
C MET A 893 2.65 -40.61 20.12
N TRP A 894 3.80 -40.54 20.78
CA TRP A 894 4.10 -41.21 22.05
C TRP A 894 4.59 -40.18 23.05
N GLN A 895 3.94 -40.09 24.19
CA GLN A 895 4.36 -39.24 25.29
C GLN A 895 5.40 -39.97 26.14
N ASP A 896 6.53 -39.29 26.38
CA ASP A 896 7.61 -39.72 27.26
C ASP A 896 8.03 -38.52 28.15
N GLY A 897 7.38 -38.41 29.32
CA GLY A 897 7.55 -37.27 30.22
C GLY A 897 7.15 -35.94 29.54
N THR A 898 8.12 -35.05 29.35
CA THR A 898 7.97 -33.74 28.69
C THR A 898 8.32 -33.78 27.19
N LYS A 899 8.64 -34.96 26.64
CA LYS A 899 8.89 -35.16 25.22
C LYS A 899 7.72 -35.88 24.57
N ILE A 900 7.31 -35.41 23.40
CA ILE A 900 6.37 -36.10 22.51
C ILE A 900 7.15 -36.63 21.32
N LEU A 901 7.39 -37.93 21.30
CA LEU A 901 8.01 -38.63 20.18
C LEU A 901 6.96 -38.85 19.09
N PHE A 902 7.31 -38.68 17.82
CA PHE A 902 6.33 -38.86 16.75
C PHE A 902 6.90 -39.40 15.45
N THR A 903 6.00 -39.95 14.63
CA THR A 903 6.24 -40.32 13.23
C THR A 903 5.07 -39.82 12.38
N VAL A 904 5.31 -39.55 11.10
CA VAL A 904 4.25 -39.18 10.16
C VAL A 904 4.26 -40.16 8.99
N LYS A 905 3.08 -40.64 8.62
CA LYS A 905 2.87 -41.58 7.51
C LYS A 905 1.94 -40.96 6.46
N ALA A 906 2.31 -41.03 5.19
CA ALA A 906 1.39 -40.77 4.07
C ALA A 906 0.52 -42.02 3.88
N LEU A 907 -0.77 -41.92 4.19
CA LEU A 907 -1.63 -43.08 4.39
C LEU A 907 -1.94 -43.81 3.09
N GLU A 908 -2.13 -43.08 1.99
CA GLU A 908 -2.49 -43.60 0.68
C GLU A 908 -1.39 -44.49 0.09
N ARG A 909 -0.11 -44.17 0.36
CA ARG A 909 1.05 -44.96 -0.10
C ARG A 909 1.61 -45.90 0.96
N ASP A 910 1.11 -45.82 2.19
CA ASP A 910 1.61 -46.57 3.34
C ASP A 910 3.09 -46.29 3.68
N VAL A 911 3.60 -45.09 3.40
CA VAL A 911 5.02 -44.72 3.57
C VAL A 911 5.24 -43.78 4.75
N ILE A 912 6.26 -44.06 5.59
CA ILE A 912 6.72 -43.13 6.63
C ILE A 912 7.48 -41.98 5.97
N VAL A 913 7.09 -40.75 6.26
CA VAL A 913 7.67 -39.52 5.69
C VAL A 913 8.49 -38.73 6.71
N ILE A 914 8.11 -38.78 7.99
CA ILE A 914 8.88 -38.26 9.12
C ILE A 914 9.16 -39.40 10.10
N SER A 915 10.44 -39.55 10.47
CA SER A 915 10.91 -40.51 11.48
C SER A 915 11.83 -39.85 12.50
N ASN A 916 12.18 -40.58 13.57
CA ASN A 916 13.10 -40.13 14.62
C ASN A 916 12.81 -38.71 15.10
N ALA A 917 11.53 -38.37 15.27
CA ALA A 917 11.10 -37.02 15.53
C ALA A 917 10.63 -36.86 16.98
N ALA A 918 10.86 -35.68 17.54
CA ALA A 918 10.44 -35.33 18.89
C ALA A 918 10.10 -33.84 19.01
N VAL A 919 9.11 -33.56 19.84
CA VAL A 919 8.81 -32.23 20.37
C VAL A 919 9.18 -32.22 21.85
N GLN A 920 10.00 -31.27 22.28
CA GLN A 920 10.26 -31.01 23.70
C GLN A 920 9.32 -29.91 24.19
N LEU A 921 8.67 -30.14 25.33
CA LEU A 921 7.76 -29.17 25.94
C LEU A 921 8.43 -28.32 27.04
N GLN A 922 8.00 -27.06 27.20
CA GLN A 922 8.33 -26.14 28.30
C GLN A 922 7.33 -26.31 29.47
N GLY A 923 7.15 -27.54 29.98
CA GLY A 923 6.19 -27.85 31.06
C GLY A 923 5.81 -29.34 31.12
N GLN A 924 5.04 -29.77 32.13
CA GLN A 924 4.49 -31.13 32.17
C GLN A 924 3.35 -31.29 31.14
N ALA A 925 3.41 -32.35 30.34
CA ALA A 925 2.29 -32.74 29.47
C ALA A 925 1.13 -33.28 30.32
N ILE A 926 -0.05 -32.70 30.14
CA ILE A 926 -1.26 -33.08 30.90
C ILE A 926 -1.95 -34.21 30.13
N ALA A 927 -1.68 -35.46 30.51
CA ALA A 927 -2.35 -36.62 29.94
C ALA A 927 -3.78 -36.75 30.49
N GLY A 928 -4.75 -36.95 29.60
CA GLY A 928 -6.04 -37.54 29.95
C GLY A 928 -7.17 -36.56 30.24
N LEU A 929 -7.76 -36.02 29.17
CA LEU A 929 -9.20 -35.77 29.06
C LEU A 929 -9.55 -35.95 27.58
N ALA A 930 -10.44 -36.91 27.29
CA ALA A 930 -10.91 -37.14 25.94
C ALA A 930 -11.46 -35.83 25.34
N MET A 931 -11.14 -35.56 24.08
CA MET A 931 -11.82 -34.52 23.31
C MET A 931 -13.34 -34.73 23.42
N PRO A 932 -14.14 -33.69 23.73
CA PRO A 932 -15.58 -33.82 23.63
C PRO A 932 -15.95 -34.17 22.18
N ASP A 933 -16.79 -35.18 22.05
CA ASP A 933 -17.39 -35.62 20.79
C ASP A 933 -17.98 -34.41 20.03
N PRO A 934 -17.48 -34.07 18.83
CA PRO A 934 -17.97 -32.93 18.04
C PRO A 934 -19.46 -33.03 17.67
N GLU A 935 -20.11 -34.19 17.84
CA GLU A 935 -21.51 -34.40 17.50
C GLU A 935 -22.49 -34.32 18.69
N LYS A 936 -22.06 -34.06 19.94
CA LYS A 936 -22.99 -33.93 21.09
C LYS A 936 -22.67 -32.76 22.02
N SER A 937 -23.24 -31.60 21.69
CA SER A 937 -23.42 -30.50 22.64
C SER A 937 -24.60 -30.78 23.57
N TRP A 938 -24.32 -31.05 24.85
CA TRP A 938 -25.34 -31.34 25.87
C TRP A 938 -26.08 -30.11 26.40
N LEU A 939 -25.79 -28.90 25.88
CA LEU A 939 -26.50 -27.66 26.23
C LEU A 939 -27.75 -27.40 25.40
N THR A 940 -27.90 -28.09 24.26
CA THR A 940 -29.05 -27.94 23.37
C THR A 940 -30.23 -28.73 23.91
N VAL A 941 -31.34 -28.05 24.15
CA VAL A 941 -32.58 -28.65 24.64
C VAL A 941 -33.65 -28.49 23.55
N GLU A 942 -34.17 -29.60 23.07
CA GLU A 942 -35.20 -29.60 22.03
C GLU A 942 -36.42 -28.79 22.50
N GLY A 943 -36.96 -27.94 21.63
CA GLY A 943 -38.08 -27.07 21.95
C GLY A 943 -37.73 -25.75 22.66
N PHE A 944 -36.45 -25.44 22.90
CA PHE A 944 -36.00 -24.15 23.45
C PHE A 944 -34.98 -23.47 22.53
N LYS A 945 -35.38 -22.38 21.88
CA LYS A 945 -34.52 -21.62 20.97
C LYS A 945 -33.36 -20.95 21.71
N ALA A 946 -33.57 -20.54 22.96
CA ALA A 946 -32.53 -19.95 23.81
C ALA A 946 -31.37 -20.91 24.12
N SER A 947 -31.54 -22.23 23.95
CA SER A 947 -30.47 -23.20 24.22
C SER A 947 -29.22 -22.93 23.38
N LYS A 948 -29.40 -22.49 22.12
CA LYS A 948 -28.29 -22.14 21.23
C LYS A 948 -27.53 -20.88 21.68
N ILE A 949 -28.18 -20.00 22.44
CA ILE A 949 -27.53 -18.84 23.05
C ILE A 949 -26.58 -19.32 24.15
N PHE A 950 -27.04 -20.18 25.06
CA PHE A 950 -26.20 -20.71 26.15
C PHE A 950 -25.06 -21.59 25.64
N GLU A 951 -25.31 -22.39 24.60
CA GLU A 951 -24.27 -23.14 23.88
C GLU A 951 -23.19 -22.20 23.33
N LYS A 952 -23.58 -21.13 22.66
CA LYS A 952 -22.61 -20.18 22.11
C LYS A 952 -21.87 -19.44 23.21
N LEU A 953 -22.56 -19.02 24.27
CA LEU A 953 -21.92 -18.36 25.41
C LEU A 953 -20.89 -19.27 26.07
N LYS A 954 -21.18 -20.57 26.19
CA LYS A 954 -20.22 -21.56 26.68
C LYS A 954 -19.02 -21.67 25.75
N ALA A 955 -19.25 -21.88 24.46
CA ALA A 955 -18.17 -21.95 23.47
C ALA A 955 -17.32 -20.68 23.45
N THR A 956 -17.93 -19.50 23.60
CA THR A 956 -17.22 -18.23 23.70
C THR A 956 -16.41 -18.13 24.99
N LEU A 957 -16.98 -18.52 26.12
CA LEU A 957 -16.29 -18.53 27.41
C LEU A 957 -15.10 -19.49 27.42
N GLU A 958 -15.28 -20.70 26.88
CA GLU A 958 -14.23 -21.72 26.72
C GLU A 958 -13.16 -21.32 25.69
N ALA A 959 -13.50 -20.49 24.71
CA ALA A 959 -12.56 -19.92 23.75
C ALA A 959 -11.89 -18.61 24.24
N THR A 960 -12.30 -18.02 25.37
CA THR A 960 -11.69 -16.79 25.91
C THR A 960 -10.37 -17.14 26.61
N PRO A 961 -9.22 -16.51 26.33
CA PRO A 961 -7.94 -16.80 26.99
C PRO A 961 -8.03 -16.72 28.52
N SER A 962 -7.30 -17.57 29.25
CA SER A 962 -7.36 -17.64 30.73
C SER A 962 -7.21 -16.27 31.45
N PRO A 963 -6.30 -15.35 31.06
CA PRO A 963 -6.20 -14.04 31.70
C PRO A 963 -7.42 -13.14 31.47
N GLU A 964 -7.96 -13.10 30.25
CA GLU A 964 -9.17 -12.33 29.91
C GLU A 964 -10.43 -12.95 30.50
N ARG A 965 -10.48 -14.28 30.53
CA ARG A 965 -11.54 -15.06 31.15
C ARG A 965 -11.58 -14.77 32.64
N ARG A 966 -10.41 -14.76 33.31
CA ARG A 966 -10.26 -14.31 34.71
C ARG A 966 -10.66 -12.86 34.89
N HIS A 967 -10.21 -11.96 34.02
CA HIS A 967 -10.61 -10.55 34.09
C HIS A 967 -12.14 -10.38 33.96
N LYS A 968 -12.77 -11.12 33.05
CA LYS A 968 -14.23 -11.11 32.85
C LYS A 968 -14.97 -11.73 34.03
N THR A 969 -14.49 -12.85 34.57
CA THR A 969 -15.08 -13.51 35.75
C THR A 969 -14.93 -12.62 36.98
N ASP A 970 -13.78 -11.98 37.19
CA ASP A 970 -13.53 -11.04 38.29
C ASP A 970 -14.36 -9.75 38.16
N THR A 971 -14.56 -9.25 36.94
CA THR A 971 -15.36 -8.02 36.69
C THR A 971 -16.86 -8.26 36.90
N ILE A 972 -17.35 -9.45 36.56
CA ILE A 972 -18.77 -9.78 36.71
C ILE A 972 -19.06 -10.29 38.13
N ASN A 973 -18.22 -11.22 38.61
CA ASN A 973 -18.18 -11.82 39.96
C ASN A 973 -19.57 -12.17 40.51
N ALA A 974 -20.37 -12.87 39.70
CA ALA A 974 -21.75 -13.22 40.03
C ALA A 974 -22.20 -14.51 39.36
N VAL A 975 -23.19 -15.16 39.96
CA VAL A 975 -23.84 -16.38 39.46
C VAL A 975 -25.26 -16.05 39.00
N PHE A 976 -25.56 -16.36 37.75
CA PHE A 976 -26.85 -16.12 37.12
C PHE A 976 -27.57 -17.45 36.89
N GLN A 977 -28.87 -17.49 37.19
CA GLN A 977 -29.76 -18.58 36.81
C GLN A 977 -30.84 -18.04 35.87
N PHE A 978 -31.11 -18.76 34.79
CA PHE A 978 -32.12 -18.42 33.81
C PHE A 978 -33.21 -19.48 33.80
N ASP A 979 -34.40 -19.13 34.30
CA ASP A 979 -35.58 -19.99 34.29
C ASP A 979 -36.43 -19.63 33.07
N VAL A 980 -36.28 -20.39 31.99
CA VAL A 980 -36.88 -20.07 30.69
C VAL A 980 -38.07 -20.96 30.42
N ARG A 981 -39.14 -20.38 29.87
CA ARG A 981 -40.33 -21.12 29.45
C ARG A 981 -40.59 -20.97 27.95
N ASN A 982 -40.80 -22.08 27.27
CA ASN A 982 -41.10 -22.10 25.83
C ASN A 982 -42.61 -21.93 25.54
N ASP A 983 -42.97 -21.90 24.25
CA ASP A 983 -44.35 -21.73 23.78
C ASP A 983 -45.28 -22.89 24.20
N LYS A 984 -44.72 -24.09 24.39
CA LYS A 984 -45.44 -25.28 24.89
C LYS A 984 -45.63 -25.28 26.42
N ARG A 985 -45.19 -24.22 27.11
CA ARG A 985 -45.22 -24.06 28.58
C ARG A 985 -44.32 -25.03 29.34
N GLU A 986 -43.35 -25.63 28.66
CA GLU A 986 -42.29 -26.41 29.29
C GLU A 986 -41.25 -25.43 29.86
N SER A 987 -40.61 -25.81 30.96
CA SER A 987 -39.61 -24.99 31.64
C SER A 987 -38.23 -25.65 31.54
N GLN A 988 -37.22 -24.85 31.26
CA GLN A 988 -35.83 -25.26 31.26
C GLN A 988 -34.98 -24.23 31.98
N THR A 989 -34.02 -24.70 32.76
CA THR A 989 -33.08 -23.84 33.49
C THR A 989 -31.67 -23.98 32.94
N TRP A 990 -30.97 -22.85 32.82
CA TRP A 990 -29.52 -22.75 32.61
C TRP A 990 -28.88 -21.88 33.70
N TYR A 991 -27.58 -22.04 33.90
CA TYR A 991 -26.81 -21.15 34.77
C TYR A 991 -25.53 -20.64 34.09
N ILE A 992 -25.05 -19.50 34.59
CA ILE A 992 -23.74 -18.92 34.28
C ILE A 992 -23.07 -18.57 35.61
N ASP A 993 -22.00 -19.26 35.97
CA ASP A 993 -21.22 -19.01 37.19
C ASP A 993 -19.92 -18.29 36.82
N TYR A 994 -19.81 -17.01 37.18
CA TYR A 994 -18.55 -16.25 37.06
C TYR A 994 -17.76 -16.16 38.38
N LYS A 995 -18.22 -16.80 39.46
CA LYS A 995 -17.56 -16.79 40.77
C LYS A 995 -16.51 -17.90 40.94
N ASN A 996 -16.57 -18.96 40.13
CA ASN A 996 -15.59 -20.05 40.18
C ASN A 996 -14.21 -19.69 39.56
N GLY A 997 -13.98 -18.42 39.21
CA GLY A 997 -12.73 -17.89 38.65
C GLY A 997 -12.48 -18.21 37.18
N GLN A 998 -13.03 -19.32 36.66
CA GLN A 998 -12.87 -19.75 35.27
C GLN A 998 -14.11 -19.51 34.40
N GLY A 999 -15.25 -19.19 35.00
CA GLY A 999 -16.52 -19.15 34.30
C GLY A 999 -17.04 -20.57 34.03
N GLU A 1000 -18.31 -20.83 34.31
CA GLU A 1000 -18.96 -22.09 33.94
C GLU A 1000 -20.39 -21.83 33.46
N ILE A 1001 -20.81 -22.58 32.44
CA ILE A 1001 -22.17 -22.52 31.89
C ILE A 1001 -22.70 -23.95 31.78
N GLY A 1002 -23.90 -24.16 32.31
CA GLY A 1002 -24.49 -25.50 32.37
C GLY A 1002 -26.02 -25.50 32.37
N ILE A 1003 -26.59 -26.70 32.29
CA ILE A 1003 -28.02 -26.96 32.41
C ILE A 1003 -28.38 -27.18 33.88
N GLY A 1004 -29.54 -26.68 34.29
CA GLY A 1004 -30.07 -26.86 35.63
C GLY A 1004 -29.67 -25.75 36.59
N LYS A 1005 -29.73 -26.02 37.89
CA LYS A 1005 -29.32 -25.07 38.92
C LYS A 1005 -27.79 -25.09 39.07
N PRO A 1006 -27.16 -23.97 39.47
CA PRO A 1006 -25.72 -23.93 39.69
C PRO A 1006 -25.30 -24.97 40.76
N PRO A 1007 -24.26 -25.80 40.52
CA PRO A 1007 -23.94 -26.95 41.36
C PRO A 1007 -23.23 -26.59 42.68
N GLN A 1008 -22.50 -25.48 42.74
CA GLN A 1008 -21.61 -25.14 43.86
C GLN A 1008 -21.95 -23.82 44.58
N SER A 1009 -22.88 -23.02 44.03
CA SER A 1009 -23.10 -21.63 44.46
C SER A 1009 -24.60 -21.25 44.37
N LYS A 1010 -25.10 -20.46 45.34
CA LYS A 1010 -26.46 -19.91 45.25
C LYS A 1010 -26.48 -18.80 44.18
N PRO A 1011 -27.48 -18.75 43.27
CA PRO A 1011 -27.53 -17.70 42.26
C PRO A 1011 -27.70 -16.31 42.89
N ASP A 1012 -26.86 -15.37 42.46
CA ASP A 1012 -26.93 -13.97 42.84
C ASP A 1012 -28.10 -13.26 42.14
N LEU A 1013 -28.45 -13.71 40.93
CA LEU A 1013 -29.63 -13.26 40.20
C LEU A 1013 -30.32 -14.43 39.48
N ILE A 1014 -31.62 -14.58 39.69
CA ILE A 1014 -32.49 -15.48 38.94
C ILE A 1014 -33.34 -14.64 37.99
N VAL A 1015 -33.25 -14.96 36.70
CA VAL A 1015 -34.00 -14.32 35.61
C VAL A 1015 -35.02 -15.31 35.08
N ALA A 1016 -36.31 -15.06 35.34
CA ALA A 1016 -37.39 -15.84 34.76
C ALA A 1016 -37.97 -15.13 33.54
N ALA A 1017 -37.97 -15.79 32.38
CA ALA A 1017 -38.34 -15.18 31.11
C ALA A 1017 -38.99 -16.20 30.15
N ARG A 1018 -39.65 -15.71 29.10
CA ARG A 1018 -39.99 -16.56 27.95
C ARG A 1018 -38.76 -16.76 27.06
N ASP A 1019 -38.77 -17.86 26.33
CA ASP A 1019 -37.70 -18.26 25.40
C ASP A 1019 -37.38 -17.17 24.36
N ASP A 1020 -38.41 -16.54 23.77
CA ASP A 1020 -38.26 -15.43 22.82
C ASP A 1020 -37.61 -14.18 23.44
N VAL A 1021 -37.91 -13.88 24.70
CA VAL A 1021 -37.36 -12.72 25.41
C VAL A 1021 -35.86 -12.89 25.66
N ILE A 1022 -35.37 -14.11 25.90
CA ILE A 1022 -33.93 -14.38 26.02
C ILE A 1022 -33.21 -14.12 24.69
N ILE A 1023 -33.83 -14.44 23.55
CA ILE A 1023 -33.28 -14.14 22.22
C ILE A 1023 -33.27 -12.63 21.97
N ASP A 1024 -34.34 -11.91 22.34
CA ASP A 1024 -34.40 -10.46 22.18
C ASP A 1024 -33.34 -9.74 23.03
N LEU A 1025 -33.07 -10.24 24.24
CA LEU A 1025 -31.98 -9.76 25.11
C LEU A 1025 -30.61 -10.04 24.47
N ALA A 1026 -30.38 -11.28 24.03
CA ALA A 1026 -29.12 -11.67 23.39
C ALA A 1026 -28.84 -10.93 22.07
N SER A 1027 -29.89 -10.56 21.34
CA SER A 1027 -29.82 -9.77 20.11
C SER A 1027 -29.84 -8.26 20.30
N ARG A 1028 -29.92 -7.79 21.55
CA ARG A 1028 -30.05 -6.37 21.92
C ARG A 1028 -31.25 -5.65 21.30
N LYS A 1029 -32.29 -6.40 20.91
CA LYS A 1029 -33.59 -5.81 20.52
C LYS A 1029 -34.30 -5.17 21.72
N ILE A 1030 -34.02 -5.69 22.92
CA ILE A 1030 -34.47 -5.14 24.18
C ILE A 1030 -33.31 -5.20 25.19
N THR A 1031 -33.18 -4.19 26.05
CA THR A 1031 -32.22 -4.20 27.16
C THR A 1031 -32.81 -4.91 28.37
N GLY A 1032 -31.97 -5.48 29.24
CA GLY A 1032 -32.39 -6.09 30.50
C GLY A 1032 -33.26 -5.16 31.35
N GLN A 1033 -32.89 -3.88 31.43
CA GLN A 1033 -33.66 -2.85 32.12
C GLN A 1033 -35.06 -2.65 31.50
N LYS A 1034 -35.14 -2.54 30.17
CA LYS A 1034 -36.41 -2.32 29.46
C LYS A 1034 -37.31 -3.56 29.54
N ALA A 1035 -36.74 -4.75 29.48
CA ALA A 1035 -37.47 -6.01 29.62
C ALA A 1035 -38.07 -6.15 31.04
N TYR A 1036 -37.35 -5.74 32.07
CA TYR A 1036 -37.87 -5.72 33.45
C TYR A 1036 -38.97 -4.69 33.63
N MET A 1037 -38.77 -3.45 33.17
CA MET A 1037 -39.78 -2.38 33.23
C MET A 1037 -41.07 -2.74 32.48
N GLN A 1038 -40.97 -3.52 31.42
CA GLN A 1038 -42.12 -4.02 30.64
C GLN A 1038 -42.72 -5.33 31.18
N SER A 1039 -42.29 -5.81 32.35
CA SER A 1039 -42.72 -7.08 32.94
C SER A 1039 -42.51 -8.31 32.04
N LYS A 1040 -41.58 -8.24 31.09
CA LYS A 1040 -41.21 -9.35 30.20
C LYS A 1040 -40.24 -10.34 30.85
N ILE A 1041 -39.50 -9.90 31.86
CA ILE A 1041 -38.68 -10.74 32.74
C ILE A 1041 -39.05 -10.51 34.20
N LYS A 1042 -38.95 -11.54 35.03
CA LYS A 1042 -39.05 -11.44 36.49
C LYS A 1042 -37.68 -11.69 37.11
N LEU A 1043 -37.28 -10.84 38.04
CA LEU A 1043 -35.96 -10.89 38.67
C LEU A 1043 -36.08 -11.23 40.15
N LYS A 1044 -35.29 -12.19 40.63
CA LYS A 1044 -35.17 -12.53 42.06
C LYS A 1044 -33.69 -12.56 42.45
N GLY A 1045 -33.31 -11.84 43.51
CA GLY A 1045 -31.90 -11.67 43.91
C GLY A 1045 -31.42 -10.23 43.73
N ASN A 1046 -30.15 -10.03 43.44
CA ASN A 1046 -29.53 -8.71 43.31
C ASN A 1046 -29.92 -8.03 41.98
N HIS A 1047 -30.91 -7.14 42.04
CA HIS A 1047 -31.45 -6.45 40.86
C HIS A 1047 -30.45 -5.52 40.15
N ALA A 1048 -29.39 -5.05 40.83
CA ALA A 1048 -28.36 -4.23 40.18
C ALA A 1048 -27.60 -5.01 39.08
N LEU A 1049 -27.52 -6.34 39.20
CA LEU A 1049 -26.91 -7.21 38.19
C LEU A 1049 -27.73 -7.30 36.89
N ALA A 1050 -28.99 -6.86 36.89
CA ALA A 1050 -29.81 -6.83 35.69
C ALA A 1050 -29.27 -5.89 34.62
N MET A 1051 -28.53 -4.83 35.01
CA MET A 1051 -27.86 -3.91 34.09
C MET A 1051 -26.71 -4.57 33.32
N LYS A 1052 -26.20 -5.71 33.81
CA LYS A 1052 -25.12 -6.47 33.16
C LYS A 1052 -25.67 -7.54 32.20
N LEU A 1053 -26.98 -7.77 32.11
CA LEU A 1053 -27.54 -8.83 31.27
C LEU A 1053 -27.23 -8.64 29.78
N ASP A 1054 -27.18 -7.39 29.31
CA ASP A 1054 -26.92 -7.06 27.90
C ASP A 1054 -25.47 -7.34 27.48
N SER A 1055 -24.53 -7.28 28.43
CA SER A 1055 -23.13 -7.65 28.20
C SER A 1055 -22.89 -9.15 28.40
N ILE A 1056 -23.65 -9.78 29.30
CA ILE A 1056 -23.56 -11.23 29.60
C ILE A 1056 -24.15 -12.08 28.47
N LEU A 1057 -25.30 -11.68 27.91
CA LEU A 1057 -26.02 -12.46 26.89
C LEU A 1057 -25.65 -12.10 25.44
N ALA A 1058 -24.72 -11.15 25.22
CA ALA A 1058 -24.39 -10.66 23.89
C ALA A 1058 -23.71 -11.74 23.02
N VAL A 1059 -24.32 -12.04 21.87
CA VAL A 1059 -23.81 -12.95 20.83
C VAL A 1059 -23.86 -12.30 19.44
N THR A 1060 -23.02 -12.77 18.50
CA THR A 1060 -22.83 -12.14 17.18
C THR A 1060 -24.02 -12.32 16.23
N LYS A 1061 -24.24 -11.33 15.34
CA LYS A 1061 -25.34 -11.25 14.34
C LYS A 1061 -25.60 -12.54 13.51
N PRO A 1062 -24.59 -13.34 13.08
CA PRO A 1062 -24.83 -14.51 12.23
C PRO A 1062 -25.67 -15.62 12.88
N ILE A 1063 -25.71 -15.70 14.22
CA ILE A 1063 -26.49 -16.71 14.96
C ILE A 1063 -27.96 -16.28 15.08
N ILE A 1064 -28.18 -14.98 15.31
CA ILE A 1064 -29.51 -14.38 15.40
C ILE A 1064 -30.27 -14.49 14.07
N ALA A 1065 -29.57 -14.50 12.93
CA ALA A 1065 -30.19 -14.71 11.62
C ALA A 1065 -30.62 -16.17 11.35
N LYS A 1066 -30.18 -17.13 12.17
CA LYS A 1066 -30.49 -18.58 12.04
C LYS A 1066 -31.47 -19.09 13.12
N LEU A 1067 -31.83 -18.25 14.09
CA LEU A 1067 -32.78 -18.51 15.19
C LEU A 1067 -34.11 -17.81 14.91
#